data_AF-A0A160KPP2-F1
#
_entry.id   AF-A0A160KPP2-F1
#
_cell.length_a   1.000
_cell.length_b   1.000
_cell.length_c   1.000
_cell.angle_alpha   90.00
_cell.angle_beta   90.00
_cell.angle_gamma   90.00
#
_symmetry.space_group_name_H-M   'P 1'
#
loop_
_entity.id
_entity.type
_entity.pdbx_description
1 polymer ?
#
loop_
_entity_poly.entity_id
_entity_poly.type
_entity_poly.pdbx_seq_one_letter_code
_entity_poly.pdbx_strand_id
1 'polypeptide(L)'
;MNFPTTQDPIRPRRGRARLTLTTALTIALGILVAPLTAPAASAATLDPGAGQSTRIEENNSSLAYSGSWRTMSGGDSGGGIKFLNSTGSVSFSFRGTGFSWISRTTASAGIATVTVDGASTSVDRYTTTTAYQVPVFSKKGLTDTIHTVKIAWSGRANSAADDKNLVIDAFDITRSTGSVEQPASETGGGDGPVLDPSGATSLTVQETDPALDYTGSWKSMAGGDSGGGIKYLTSAGSVSFTFIGTSWRWISRKTSSSGIAAISVDGGPVTRVDRYSSTAQYQVPVYETTDLSAGTHTVTISYTGTKNAKSTDRNLIIDAFVLAEDGLATTAVELSPLTDGYTVAWDAPFSPRVVSYDVHRANGDGSGDTVLSTVTTPMRQYRDETAAVGRTYTYSITATDDAGRQSRLKETATTTTDLLDSRASLLAAFNCPAATKTVSTSAQLVAALSNPSSGEVIRLADGWYTGKFALRGTAAQPGSIWICGSPNAVLSSGSTSSGTALILNTVKDVHLVGFSVRSSFQGVQVLASKGVYMAGLTVTDIGYEAVHFRNQTTDSLIVGSTIRRTGLVAAKFGEGVYIGTSDRNWCEYNGCDPDRTARIAVVDNSISDTGAEPIEAKEGTLDGNIVGNTVLGGSRLSPEIVSMILVSGNGWLAAGNSASGTTTYGYQVITRADGSGNDNTISGNLALKTTDAVVYLHQPSNWPTSGNSLSCSNSGKDLIGNMACTP
;
A
#
# COMPACT_ATOMS: atom_id res chain seq x y z
N MET A 1 29.65 -54.12 24.27
CA MET A 1 30.35 -54.29 22.98
C MET A 1 30.98 -52.96 22.59
N ASN A 2 32.27 -53.06 22.27
CA ASN A 2 33.35 -52.09 22.03
C ASN A 2 33.09 -50.80 21.21
N PHE A 3 33.60 -49.68 21.75
CA PHE A 3 34.39 -48.61 21.08
C PHE A 3 35.86 -49.11 20.86
N PRO A 4 36.87 -48.41 20.23
CA PRO A 4 37.02 -46.95 20.06
C PRO A 4 37.89 -46.38 18.87
N THR A 5 37.96 -45.04 18.80
CA THR A 5 39.01 -44.01 18.44
C THR A 5 40.37 -44.38 17.78
N THR A 6 41.12 -43.52 17.03
CA THR A 6 41.91 -42.29 17.44
C THR A 6 42.59 -41.59 16.21
N GLN A 7 42.60 -40.24 16.10
CA GLN A 7 43.67 -39.20 16.32
C GLN A 7 44.96 -39.14 15.43
N ASP A 8 45.15 -37.99 14.74
CA ASP A 8 46.29 -37.01 14.61
C ASP A 8 47.79 -37.47 14.66
N PRO A 9 48.78 -36.76 14.01
CA PRO A 9 49.33 -35.50 14.57
C PRO A 9 50.18 -34.48 13.71
N ILE A 10 50.21 -33.22 14.17
CA ILE A 10 51.37 -32.32 14.52
C ILE A 10 52.38 -31.75 13.45
N ARG A 11 52.55 -30.40 13.50
CA ARG A 11 53.65 -29.56 12.95
C ARG A 11 55.05 -29.81 13.57
N PRO A 12 56.13 -29.29 12.94
CA PRO A 12 57.11 -28.51 13.71
C PRO A 12 57.50 -27.15 13.09
N ARG A 13 58.28 -26.40 13.89
CA ARG A 13 58.49 -24.94 13.96
C ARG A 13 59.96 -24.57 13.65
N ARG A 14 60.20 -23.28 13.33
CA ARG A 14 61.46 -22.49 13.38
C ARG A 14 62.49 -22.80 12.27
N GLY A 15 63.15 -21.86 11.57
CA GLY A 15 63.34 -20.42 11.70
C GLY A 15 64.84 -20.09 11.61
N ARG A 16 65.26 -19.15 10.73
CA ARG A 16 66.36 -18.14 10.90
C ARG A 16 66.94 -17.63 9.56
N ALA A 17 66.72 -16.32 9.33
CA ALA A 17 67.68 -15.21 9.08
C ALA A 17 68.72 -15.21 7.93
N ARG A 18 68.87 -13.97 7.38
CA ARG A 18 70.02 -13.35 6.64
C ARG A 18 70.15 -13.72 5.15
N LEU A 19 70.62 -12.87 4.22
CA LEU A 19 70.90 -11.43 4.11
C LEU A 19 71.14 -11.15 2.59
N THR A 20 70.82 -9.94 2.15
CA THR A 20 71.14 -9.18 0.91
C THR A 20 72.12 -9.69 -0.17
N LEU A 21 71.68 -9.49 -1.43
CA LEU A 21 72.30 -8.85 -2.62
C LEU A 21 73.78 -9.13 -3.00
N THR A 22 74.02 -9.53 -4.25
CA THR A 22 75.05 -8.92 -5.14
C THR A 22 74.93 -9.35 -6.63
N THR A 23 74.62 -8.37 -7.47
CA THR A 23 75.00 -8.01 -8.87
C THR A 23 75.43 -9.00 -9.98
N ALA A 24 74.75 -8.81 -11.13
CA ALA A 24 75.19 -8.67 -12.55
C ALA A 24 75.60 -9.89 -13.40
N LEU A 25 74.95 -10.15 -14.56
CA LEU A 25 75.21 -9.56 -15.89
C LEU A 25 74.60 -10.41 -17.06
N THR A 26 73.82 -9.75 -17.95
CA THR A 26 73.45 -10.00 -19.38
C THR A 26 73.03 -11.39 -19.93
N ILE A 27 71.99 -11.43 -20.79
CA ILE A 27 72.02 -11.90 -22.21
C ILE A 27 70.69 -11.54 -22.94
N ALA A 28 70.83 -11.41 -24.26
CA ALA A 28 70.05 -10.67 -25.26
C ALA A 28 68.61 -11.13 -25.56
N LEU A 29 67.85 -10.14 -26.08
CA LEU A 29 66.47 -10.19 -26.56
C LEU A 29 66.45 -10.18 -28.10
N GLY A 30 65.78 -11.15 -28.72
CA GLY A 30 65.48 -11.21 -30.16
C GLY A 30 63.99 -11.03 -30.39
N ILE A 31 63.63 -9.89 -30.97
CA ILE A 31 62.29 -9.31 -31.10
C ILE A 31 61.61 -9.78 -32.39
N LEU A 32 60.39 -10.28 -32.30
CA LEU A 32 59.48 -10.46 -33.44
C LEU A 32 58.67 -9.16 -33.61
N VAL A 33 58.80 -8.54 -34.78
CA VAL A 33 58.24 -7.23 -35.12
C VAL A 33 56.76 -7.39 -35.50
N ALA A 34 55.86 -7.05 -34.57
CA ALA A 34 54.50 -6.62 -34.87
C ALA A 34 54.51 -5.10 -35.14
N PRO A 35 53.65 -4.56 -36.02
CA PRO A 35 53.66 -3.13 -36.30
C PRO A 35 53.37 -2.35 -35.02
N LEU A 36 54.27 -1.41 -34.67
CA LEU A 36 54.01 -0.41 -33.65
C LEU A 36 52.75 0.38 -34.06
N THR A 37 51.59 0.02 -33.52
CA THR A 37 50.59 1.03 -33.21
C THR A 37 51.05 1.66 -31.90
N ALA A 38 51.47 2.92 -31.97
CA ALA A 38 51.78 3.73 -30.79
C ALA A 38 50.69 3.56 -29.72
N PRO A 39 51.03 3.54 -28.41
CA PRO A 39 50.01 3.69 -27.39
C PRO A 39 49.27 4.99 -27.68
N ALA A 40 47.94 4.89 -27.87
CA ALA A 40 47.10 6.08 -27.95
C ALA A 40 47.41 6.91 -26.71
N ALA A 41 47.80 8.17 -26.93
CA ALA A 41 48.09 9.11 -25.86
C ALA A 41 47.00 9.00 -24.79
N SER A 42 47.40 8.96 -23.51
CA SER A 42 46.50 9.12 -22.38
C SER A 42 45.66 10.38 -22.62
N ALA A 43 44.44 10.23 -23.13
CA ALA A 43 43.54 11.35 -23.37
C ALA A 43 43.35 12.05 -22.03
N ALA A 44 43.58 13.37 -21.99
CA ALA A 44 43.41 14.15 -20.77
C ALA A 44 41.97 13.98 -20.28
N THR A 45 41.79 13.63 -18.99
CA THR A 45 40.47 13.58 -18.37
C THR A 45 39.92 15.00 -18.27
N LEU A 46 38.78 15.25 -18.88
CA LEU A 46 38.06 16.52 -18.76
C LEU A 46 37.48 16.64 -17.35
N ASP A 47 37.85 17.68 -16.60
CA ASP A 47 37.30 17.96 -15.27
C ASP A 47 36.92 19.45 -15.23
N PRO A 48 35.62 19.80 -15.21
CA PRO A 48 35.18 21.18 -15.18
C PRO A 48 35.45 21.85 -13.82
N GLY A 49 35.84 21.09 -12.79
CA GLY A 49 35.90 21.55 -11.40
C GLY A 49 34.59 21.29 -10.65
N ALA A 50 34.67 21.09 -9.34
CA ALA A 50 33.49 20.82 -8.51
C ALA A 50 32.54 22.03 -8.50
N GLY A 51 31.25 21.77 -8.76
CA GLY A 51 30.20 22.78 -8.87
C GLY A 51 30.16 23.50 -10.21
N GLN A 52 30.93 23.07 -11.21
CA GLN A 52 31.09 23.77 -12.48
C GLN A 52 30.60 22.92 -13.67
N SER A 53 30.31 23.61 -14.77
CA SER A 53 30.13 23.00 -16.09
C SER A 53 31.08 23.64 -17.10
N THR A 54 31.55 22.86 -18.07
CA THR A 54 32.45 23.36 -19.11
C THR A 54 32.04 22.79 -20.47
N ARG A 55 31.92 23.69 -21.45
CA ARG A 55 31.74 23.38 -22.87
C ARG A 55 33.08 22.98 -23.48
N ILE A 56 33.08 21.86 -24.20
CA ILE A 56 34.23 21.27 -24.88
C ILE A 56 33.90 21.20 -26.36
N GLU A 57 34.48 22.11 -27.13
CA GLU A 57 34.27 22.17 -28.59
C GLU A 57 34.85 20.94 -29.30
N GLU A 58 34.29 20.60 -30.46
CA GLU A 58 34.70 19.49 -31.31
C GLU A 58 36.20 19.45 -31.63
N ASN A 59 36.88 20.60 -31.64
CA ASN A 59 38.30 20.72 -31.93
C ASN A 59 39.22 20.54 -30.70
N ASN A 60 38.66 20.29 -29.51
CA ASN A 60 39.44 20.14 -28.28
C ASN A 60 40.37 18.91 -28.34
N SER A 61 41.62 19.08 -27.89
CA SER A 61 42.67 18.05 -27.94
C SER A 61 42.41 16.84 -27.04
N SER A 62 41.46 16.93 -26.10
CA SER A 62 41.04 15.82 -25.24
C SER A 62 40.06 14.86 -25.91
N LEU A 63 39.54 15.22 -27.10
CA LEU A 63 38.65 14.38 -27.90
C LEU A 63 39.46 13.51 -28.87
N ALA A 64 39.38 12.19 -28.69
CA ALA A 64 40.05 11.21 -29.54
C ALA A 64 39.14 10.77 -30.69
N TYR A 65 39.46 11.19 -31.91
CA TYR A 65 38.70 10.83 -33.11
C TYR A 65 39.31 9.64 -33.86
N SER A 66 38.47 8.73 -34.33
CA SER A 66 38.81 7.64 -35.25
C SER A 66 37.96 7.71 -36.52
N GLY A 67 38.53 7.37 -37.67
CA GLY A 67 37.86 7.46 -38.98
C GLY A 67 38.11 8.78 -39.71
N SER A 68 37.47 8.95 -40.87
CA SER A 68 37.69 10.08 -41.79
C SER A 68 36.79 11.28 -41.49
N TRP A 69 37.11 12.01 -40.43
CA TRP A 69 36.38 13.23 -40.03
C TRP A 69 36.71 14.42 -40.93
N ARG A 70 35.68 15.20 -41.26
CA ARG A 70 35.75 16.49 -41.98
C ARG A 70 35.28 17.60 -41.03
N THR A 71 35.77 18.81 -41.26
CA THR A 71 35.34 20.01 -40.51
C THR A 71 34.54 20.95 -41.40
N MET A 72 33.58 21.67 -40.81
CA MET A 72 32.78 22.68 -41.50
C MET A 72 32.49 23.83 -40.54
N SER A 73 32.56 25.07 -41.00
CA SER A 73 32.13 26.25 -40.24
C SER A 73 30.62 26.49 -40.37
N GLY A 74 29.95 26.96 -39.32
CA GLY A 74 28.50 27.17 -39.32
C GLY A 74 27.97 27.88 -38.06
N GLY A 75 26.66 27.81 -37.83
CA GLY A 75 25.97 28.37 -36.64
C GLY A 75 26.13 27.54 -35.36
N ASP A 76 27.12 26.65 -35.33
CA ASP A 76 27.41 25.68 -34.29
C ASP A 76 28.29 26.30 -33.18
N SER A 77 28.41 25.61 -32.05
CA SER A 77 29.25 26.05 -30.92
C SER A 77 30.70 26.18 -31.38
N GLY A 78 31.42 27.19 -30.88
CA GLY A 78 32.79 27.47 -31.30
C GLY A 78 32.99 27.83 -32.78
N GLY A 79 31.92 27.93 -33.57
CA GLY A 79 31.94 28.30 -35.00
C GLY A 79 32.15 27.15 -35.98
N GLY A 80 32.13 25.88 -35.54
CA GLY A 80 32.39 24.73 -36.40
C GLY A 80 31.87 23.38 -35.88
N ILE A 81 31.90 22.38 -36.77
CA ILE A 81 31.59 20.98 -36.45
C ILE A 81 32.65 20.04 -37.00
N LYS A 82 32.73 18.84 -36.42
CA LYS A 82 33.36 17.66 -37.03
C LYS A 82 32.28 16.69 -37.44
N PHE A 83 32.35 16.18 -38.65
CA PHE A 83 31.41 15.17 -39.12
C PHE A 83 32.05 14.12 -40.02
N LEU A 84 31.42 12.96 -40.08
CA LEU A 84 31.73 11.90 -41.04
C LEU A 84 30.43 11.22 -41.50
N ASN A 85 30.52 10.36 -42.51
CA ASN A 85 29.40 9.50 -42.95
C ASN A 85 29.88 8.09 -43.29
N SER A 86 30.95 7.65 -42.62
CA SER A 86 31.59 6.35 -42.74
C SER A 86 31.98 5.82 -41.35
N THR A 87 32.50 4.60 -41.24
CA THR A 87 32.96 4.08 -39.94
C THR A 87 33.94 5.02 -39.24
N GLY A 88 33.65 5.35 -37.98
CA GLY A 88 34.47 6.21 -37.14
C GLY A 88 33.78 6.51 -35.81
N SER A 89 34.52 7.11 -34.88
CA SER A 89 34.03 7.47 -33.55
C SER A 89 34.75 8.67 -32.96
N VAL A 90 34.17 9.29 -31.93
CA VAL A 90 34.88 10.16 -30.98
C VAL A 90 34.85 9.49 -29.61
N SER A 91 35.91 9.65 -28.82
CA SER A 91 35.98 9.12 -27.46
C SER A 91 36.72 10.09 -26.53
N PHE A 92 36.29 10.15 -25.28
CA PHE A 92 36.92 10.97 -24.24
C PHE A 92 36.59 10.39 -22.86
N SER A 93 37.33 10.85 -21.86
CA SER A 93 37.04 10.58 -20.44
C SER A 93 36.78 11.89 -19.73
N PHE A 94 35.87 11.89 -18.77
CA PHE A 94 35.62 13.06 -17.93
C PHE A 94 35.41 12.65 -16.48
N ARG A 95 35.75 13.54 -15.55
CA ARG A 95 35.30 13.43 -14.15
C ARG A 95 34.11 14.36 -13.98
N GLY A 96 32.98 13.82 -13.55
CA GLY A 96 31.79 14.64 -13.37
C GLY A 96 30.56 13.82 -13.06
N THR A 97 29.47 14.53 -12.81
CA THR A 97 28.15 13.94 -12.52
C THR A 97 27.24 13.93 -13.75
N GLY A 98 27.71 14.43 -14.88
CA GLY A 98 27.03 14.27 -16.16
C GLY A 98 27.77 14.85 -17.36
N PHE A 99 27.28 14.51 -18.55
CA PHE A 99 27.65 15.18 -19.78
C PHE A 99 26.49 15.25 -20.77
N SER A 100 26.56 16.21 -21.69
CA SER A 100 25.68 16.33 -22.86
C SER A 100 26.49 16.35 -24.14
N TRP A 101 26.03 15.62 -25.16
CA TRP A 101 26.53 15.70 -26.53
C TRP A 101 25.68 16.68 -27.34
N ILE A 102 26.33 17.74 -27.81
CA ILE A 102 25.77 18.76 -28.68
C ILE A 102 26.10 18.41 -30.13
N SER A 103 25.11 18.51 -31.00
CA SER A 103 25.21 18.16 -32.41
C SER A 103 24.37 19.09 -33.28
N ARG A 104 24.78 19.27 -34.53
CA ARG A 104 23.85 19.70 -35.60
C ARG A 104 22.93 18.53 -35.97
N THR A 105 21.62 18.76 -36.02
CA THR A 105 20.63 17.81 -36.59
C THR A 105 20.18 18.30 -37.96
N THR A 106 19.96 17.37 -38.89
CA THR A 106 19.64 17.67 -40.30
C THR A 106 18.88 16.51 -40.93
N ALA A 107 18.35 16.69 -42.15
CA ALA A 107 17.77 15.60 -42.92
C ALA A 107 18.79 14.49 -43.25
N SER A 108 20.09 14.82 -43.21
CA SER A 108 21.22 13.91 -43.46
C SER A 108 21.76 13.20 -42.22
N ALA A 109 21.12 13.40 -41.05
CA ALA A 109 21.64 12.91 -39.79
C ALA A 109 21.32 11.42 -39.57
N GLY A 110 22.38 10.64 -39.36
CA GLY A 110 22.29 9.22 -39.04
C GLY A 110 22.18 8.93 -37.54
N ILE A 111 21.85 7.67 -37.25
CA ILE A 111 21.78 7.11 -35.90
C ILE A 111 23.20 6.84 -35.40
N ALA A 112 23.53 7.32 -34.22
CA ALA A 112 24.80 7.06 -33.54
C ALA A 112 24.65 6.01 -32.45
N THR A 113 25.75 5.37 -32.07
CA THR A 113 25.82 4.57 -30.83
C THR A 113 26.63 5.36 -29.81
N VAL A 114 26.03 5.68 -28.68
CA VAL A 114 26.69 6.34 -27.55
C VAL A 114 26.93 5.28 -26.46
N THR A 115 28.17 5.08 -26.09
CA THR A 115 28.59 4.18 -25.03
C THR A 115 29.13 4.99 -23.86
N VAL A 116 28.56 4.81 -22.67
CA VAL A 116 29.01 5.42 -21.40
C VAL A 116 29.34 4.29 -20.43
N ASP A 117 30.59 4.21 -19.99
CA ASP A 117 31.10 3.17 -19.09
C ASP A 117 30.74 1.73 -19.52
N GLY A 118 30.79 1.49 -20.83
CA GLY A 118 30.48 0.20 -21.44
C GLY A 118 29.00 -0.02 -21.79
N ALA A 119 28.07 0.76 -21.23
CA ALA A 119 26.64 0.69 -21.56
C ALA A 119 26.35 1.50 -22.84
N SER A 120 25.66 0.91 -23.82
CA SER A 120 25.45 1.52 -25.15
C SER A 120 23.97 1.83 -25.44
N THR A 121 23.71 3.01 -25.99
CA THR A 121 22.40 3.50 -26.44
C THR A 121 22.48 3.99 -27.88
N SER A 122 21.40 3.82 -28.65
CA SER A 122 21.30 4.39 -30.00
C SER A 122 20.63 5.77 -29.96
N VAL A 123 21.17 6.74 -30.70
CA VAL A 123 20.66 8.12 -30.74
C VAL A 123 20.35 8.47 -32.19
N ASP A 124 19.06 8.59 -32.53
CA ASP A 124 18.61 9.15 -33.81
C ASP A 124 18.68 10.67 -33.74
N ARG A 125 19.25 11.29 -34.78
CA ARG A 125 19.52 12.74 -34.85
C ARG A 125 18.85 13.38 -36.05
N TYR A 126 17.96 12.65 -36.73
CA TYR A 126 17.23 13.12 -37.89
C TYR A 126 16.25 14.24 -37.53
N THR A 127 16.31 15.34 -38.28
CA THR A 127 15.30 16.41 -38.27
C THR A 127 15.03 16.87 -39.71
N THR A 128 13.79 17.24 -40.04
CA THR A 128 13.42 17.69 -41.40
C THR A 128 14.08 19.01 -41.79
N THR A 129 14.37 19.87 -40.82
CA THR A 129 15.12 21.12 -40.98
C THR A 129 16.41 21.07 -40.19
N THR A 130 17.43 21.79 -40.64
CA THR A 130 18.69 21.92 -39.92
C THR A 130 18.47 22.68 -38.61
N ALA A 131 18.88 22.08 -37.50
CA ALA A 131 19.02 22.76 -36.21
C ALA A 131 20.46 22.65 -35.71
N TYR A 132 20.96 23.76 -35.17
CA TYR A 132 22.33 23.92 -34.68
C TYR A 132 22.35 23.77 -33.16
N GLN A 133 23.47 23.31 -32.59
CA GLN A 133 23.68 23.26 -31.14
C GLN A 133 22.65 22.43 -30.38
N VAL A 134 22.16 21.33 -30.96
CA VAL A 134 21.12 20.48 -30.37
C VAL A 134 21.73 19.48 -29.39
N PRO A 135 21.32 19.46 -28.11
CA PRO A 135 21.72 18.41 -27.17
C PRO A 135 21.01 17.10 -27.53
N VAL A 136 21.67 16.24 -28.32
CA VAL A 136 21.09 15.00 -28.84
C VAL A 136 21.21 13.81 -27.87
N PHE A 137 22.07 13.92 -26.85
CA PHE A 137 22.18 12.92 -25.79
C PHE A 137 22.66 13.60 -24.52
N SER A 138 22.04 13.31 -23.38
CA SER A 138 22.49 13.77 -22.06
C SER A 138 22.49 12.62 -21.07
N LYS A 139 23.55 12.48 -20.29
CA LYS A 139 23.63 11.54 -19.17
C LYS A 139 23.96 12.35 -17.91
N LYS A 140 22.97 12.50 -17.02
CA LYS A 140 23.10 13.18 -15.73
C LYS A 140 23.03 12.15 -14.59
N GLY A 141 23.25 12.60 -13.35
CA GLY A 141 23.13 11.75 -12.15
C GLY A 141 24.21 10.66 -12.07
N LEU A 142 25.30 10.81 -12.82
CA LEU A 142 26.45 9.95 -12.67
C LEU A 142 27.10 10.23 -11.32
N THR A 143 27.64 9.18 -10.70
CA THR A 143 28.50 9.30 -9.52
C THR A 143 29.70 10.20 -9.85
N ASP A 144 30.16 11.09 -8.96
CA ASP A 144 31.35 11.94 -9.22
C ASP A 144 32.66 11.13 -9.27
N THR A 145 32.85 10.39 -10.35
CA THR A 145 34.01 9.56 -10.68
C THR A 145 34.41 9.85 -12.13
N ILE A 146 35.47 9.22 -12.59
CA ILE A 146 35.88 9.25 -13.99
C ILE A 146 34.95 8.32 -14.78
N HIS A 147 34.38 8.87 -15.84
CA HIS A 147 33.53 8.19 -16.82
C HIS A 147 34.24 8.15 -18.17
N THR A 148 33.92 7.13 -18.96
CA THR A 148 34.41 6.94 -20.34
C THR A 148 33.25 7.04 -21.32
N VAL A 149 33.41 7.85 -22.36
CA VAL A 149 32.39 8.07 -23.40
C VAL A 149 32.96 7.71 -24.77
N LYS A 150 32.17 6.98 -25.56
CA LYS A 150 32.43 6.72 -26.98
C LYS A 150 31.17 6.96 -27.80
N ILE A 151 31.27 7.76 -28.85
CA ILE A 151 30.18 8.01 -29.80
C ILE A 151 30.61 7.52 -31.16
N ALA A 152 29.95 6.50 -31.68
CA ALA A 152 30.32 5.79 -32.90
C ALA A 152 29.23 5.88 -33.96
N TRP A 153 29.66 5.99 -35.21
CA TRP A 153 28.78 5.88 -36.37
C TRP A 153 28.21 4.47 -36.46
N SER A 154 26.88 4.33 -36.46
CA SER A 154 26.24 3.01 -36.41
C SER A 154 25.95 2.41 -37.79
N GLY A 155 26.11 3.18 -38.87
CA GLY A 155 25.72 2.76 -40.22
C GLY A 155 24.22 2.72 -40.49
N ARG A 156 23.40 3.14 -39.51
CA ARG A 156 21.94 3.21 -39.59
C ARG A 156 21.47 4.65 -39.66
N ALA A 157 20.29 4.87 -40.22
CA ALA A 157 19.60 6.15 -40.22
C ALA A 157 18.09 5.93 -40.25
N ASN A 158 17.34 6.96 -39.89
CA ASN A 158 15.90 7.03 -40.08
C ASN A 158 15.53 6.75 -41.56
N SER A 159 14.37 6.14 -41.81
CA SER A 159 13.91 5.89 -43.19
C SER A 159 13.65 7.17 -43.99
N ALA A 160 13.44 8.30 -43.31
CA ALA A 160 13.26 9.61 -43.92
C ALA A 160 14.58 10.39 -44.11
N ALA A 161 15.71 9.87 -43.61
CA ALA A 161 17.01 10.54 -43.73
C ALA A 161 17.63 10.33 -45.12
N ASP A 162 18.25 11.37 -45.68
CA ASP A 162 18.90 11.34 -46.99
C ASP A 162 20.40 10.94 -46.94
N ASP A 163 20.99 10.89 -45.75
CA ASP A 163 22.33 10.35 -45.47
C ASP A 163 22.37 9.78 -44.04
N LYS A 164 23.54 9.30 -43.61
CA LYS A 164 23.80 8.71 -42.30
C LYS A 164 24.96 9.42 -41.60
N ASN A 165 25.06 10.75 -41.71
CA ASN A 165 26.20 11.44 -41.13
C ASN A 165 26.23 11.26 -39.59
N LEU A 166 27.39 11.39 -38.97
CA LEU A 166 27.60 11.60 -37.54
C LEU A 166 28.27 12.95 -37.37
N VAL A 167 27.71 13.84 -36.54
CA VAL A 167 28.18 15.21 -36.34
C VAL A 167 28.47 15.44 -34.86
N ILE A 168 29.63 15.99 -34.56
CA ILE A 168 30.01 16.49 -33.24
C ILE A 168 30.15 18.00 -33.35
N ASP A 169 29.35 18.71 -32.55
CA ASP A 169 29.43 20.16 -32.37
C ASP A 169 30.21 20.45 -31.08
N ALA A 170 29.71 19.99 -29.94
CA ALA A 170 30.43 20.13 -28.67
C ALA A 170 29.98 19.10 -27.63
N PHE A 171 30.59 19.16 -26.45
CA PHE A 171 30.14 18.47 -25.25
C PHE A 171 30.03 19.44 -24.08
N ASP A 172 28.98 19.34 -23.29
CA ASP A 172 28.94 19.96 -21.97
C ASP A 172 29.29 18.93 -20.92
N ILE A 173 30.30 19.19 -20.10
CA ILE A 173 30.66 18.34 -18.96
C ILE A 173 30.24 19.05 -17.68
N THR A 174 29.52 18.36 -16.80
CA THR A 174 29.04 18.89 -15.52
C THR A 174 29.57 18.08 -14.36
N ARG A 175 30.00 18.76 -13.29
CA ARG A 175 30.37 18.14 -12.02
C ARG A 175 29.72 18.90 -10.87
N SER A 176 28.55 18.43 -10.42
CA SER A 176 27.79 19.07 -9.33
C SER A 176 28.35 18.70 -7.95
N THR A 177 28.40 19.66 -7.02
CA THR A 177 28.60 19.39 -5.60
C THR A 177 27.27 19.04 -4.96
N GLY A 178 27.15 17.86 -4.35
CA GLY A 178 25.90 17.40 -3.76
C GLY A 178 25.38 18.33 -2.66
N SER A 179 24.32 19.08 -2.97
CA SER A 179 23.32 19.59 -2.02
C SER A 179 22.08 20.01 -2.82
N VAL A 180 20.93 19.49 -2.41
CA VAL A 180 19.60 19.73 -2.99
C VAL A 180 19.20 21.18 -2.76
N GLU A 181 19.14 21.98 -3.82
CA GLU A 181 18.23 23.13 -3.94
C GLU A 181 18.14 23.57 -5.41
N GLN A 182 16.93 23.53 -5.98
CA GLN A 182 16.63 24.05 -7.32
C GLN A 182 16.05 25.46 -7.19
N PRO A 183 16.56 26.44 -7.95
CA PRO A 183 15.70 27.49 -8.44
C PRO A 183 15.80 27.73 -9.95
N ALA A 184 14.61 27.75 -10.56
CA ALA A 184 14.05 28.63 -11.59
C ALA A 184 14.85 29.03 -12.87
N SER A 185 14.24 28.64 -14.00
CA SER A 185 13.73 29.48 -15.12
C SER A 185 14.48 29.69 -16.45
N GLU A 186 13.72 29.38 -17.51
CA GLU A 186 13.66 29.86 -18.92
C GLU A 186 14.89 29.67 -19.85
N THR A 187 14.79 29.26 -21.13
CA THR A 187 13.77 29.45 -22.19
C THR A 187 13.88 28.32 -23.26
N GLY A 188 12.73 27.85 -23.77
CA GLY A 188 12.49 27.55 -25.19
C GLY A 188 13.02 26.26 -25.85
N GLY A 189 12.21 25.20 -25.85
CA GLY A 189 11.96 24.35 -27.03
C GLY A 189 12.46 22.89 -27.03
N GLY A 190 11.56 21.92 -26.83
CA GLY A 190 11.58 20.67 -27.59
C GLY A 190 11.53 19.33 -26.85
N ASP A 191 12.14 19.20 -25.67
CA ASP A 191 12.04 17.98 -24.85
C ASP A 191 11.63 18.38 -23.43
N GLY A 192 10.39 18.08 -23.06
CA GLY A 192 9.90 18.32 -21.70
C GLY A 192 10.74 17.57 -20.65
N PRO A 193 10.76 18.02 -19.39
CA PRO A 193 11.43 17.30 -18.31
C PRO A 193 10.96 15.84 -18.23
N VAL A 194 11.92 14.91 -18.09
CA VAL A 194 11.63 13.48 -17.89
C VAL A 194 11.05 13.30 -16.48
N LEU A 195 9.89 12.65 -16.40
CA LEU A 195 9.20 12.33 -15.15
C LEU A 195 9.82 11.06 -14.54
N ASP A 196 10.40 11.15 -13.35
CA ASP A 196 11.12 10.05 -12.71
C ASP A 196 10.49 9.69 -11.35
N PRO A 197 9.79 8.54 -11.25
CA PRO A 197 9.24 8.03 -9.99
C PRO A 197 10.30 7.26 -9.15
N SER A 198 11.58 7.26 -9.52
CA SER A 198 12.60 6.48 -8.81
C SER A 198 12.64 6.79 -7.31
N GLY A 199 12.64 5.74 -6.49
CA GLY A 199 12.59 5.88 -5.03
C GLY A 199 11.22 6.21 -4.45
N ALA A 200 10.16 6.34 -5.27
CA ALA A 200 8.78 6.51 -4.84
C ALA A 200 7.90 5.32 -5.27
N THR A 201 6.89 4.98 -4.46
CA THR A 201 5.91 3.94 -4.78
C THR A 201 5.08 4.31 -6.01
N SER A 202 4.77 5.60 -6.18
CA SER A 202 4.22 6.19 -7.40
C SER A 202 4.48 7.70 -7.47
N LEU A 203 4.39 8.28 -8.67
CA LEU A 203 4.44 9.71 -8.95
C LEU A 203 3.15 10.12 -9.69
N THR A 204 2.34 10.97 -9.07
CA THR A 204 1.15 11.56 -9.70
C THR A 204 1.51 12.88 -10.39
N VAL A 205 1.19 12.97 -11.67
CA VAL A 205 1.50 14.09 -12.56
C VAL A 205 0.20 14.73 -13.01
N GLN A 206 -0.07 15.94 -12.54
CA GLN A 206 -1.30 16.66 -12.84
C GLN A 206 -1.29 17.18 -14.29
N GLU A 207 -2.47 17.43 -14.86
CA GLU A 207 -2.61 17.97 -16.22
C GLU A 207 -1.89 19.31 -16.44
N THR A 208 -1.62 20.06 -15.37
CA THR A 208 -0.87 21.32 -15.40
C THR A 208 0.64 21.16 -15.33
N ASP A 209 1.16 19.95 -15.16
CA ASP A 209 2.59 19.72 -15.00
C ASP A 209 3.36 20.17 -16.26
N PRO A 210 4.44 20.97 -16.10
CA PRO A 210 5.21 21.50 -17.23
C PRO A 210 5.95 20.43 -18.05
N ALA A 211 6.06 19.19 -17.56
CA ALA A 211 6.57 18.05 -18.32
C ALA A 211 5.63 17.58 -19.43
N LEU A 212 4.34 17.95 -19.36
CA LEU A 212 3.34 17.55 -20.34
C LEU A 212 3.35 18.50 -21.53
N ASP A 213 3.76 18.00 -22.69
CA ASP A 213 3.75 18.74 -23.95
C ASP A 213 2.40 18.60 -24.65
N TYR A 214 1.70 19.71 -24.82
CA TYR A 214 0.36 19.76 -25.39
C TYR A 214 0.36 20.41 -26.78
N THR A 215 -0.22 19.72 -27.77
CA THR A 215 -0.49 20.28 -29.09
C THR A 215 -1.99 20.48 -29.32
N GLY A 216 -2.36 21.51 -30.06
CA GLY A 216 -3.77 21.85 -30.34
C GLY A 216 -4.39 22.82 -29.33
N SER A 217 -5.69 23.05 -29.45
CA SER A 217 -6.40 24.08 -28.68
C SER A 217 -7.02 23.55 -27.39
N TRP A 218 -6.16 23.29 -26.40
CA TRP A 218 -6.57 22.85 -25.06
C TRP A 218 -7.22 23.96 -24.24
N LYS A 219 -8.22 23.59 -23.46
CA LYS A 219 -8.93 24.44 -22.49
C LYS A 219 -8.84 23.80 -21.12
N SER A 220 -8.93 24.60 -20.06
CA SER A 220 -8.98 24.11 -18.68
C SER A 220 -10.38 24.22 -18.09
N MET A 221 -10.68 23.34 -17.14
CA MET A 221 -11.93 23.35 -16.39
C MET A 221 -11.67 22.81 -14.98
N ALA A 222 -12.12 23.52 -13.95
CA ALA A 222 -12.08 23.03 -12.57
C ALA A 222 -13.17 21.95 -12.33
N GLY A 223 -12.95 21.05 -11.37
CA GLY A 223 -13.90 19.98 -11.06
C GLY A 223 -13.43 19.07 -9.92
N GLY A 224 -14.13 17.94 -9.75
CA GLY A 224 -13.80 16.91 -8.75
C GLY A 224 -12.66 15.96 -9.17
N ASP A 225 -11.75 16.46 -10.00
CA ASP A 225 -10.65 15.72 -10.62
C ASP A 225 -9.38 15.81 -9.76
N SER A 226 -8.34 15.04 -10.11
CA SER A 226 -7.06 15.12 -9.42
C SER A 226 -6.50 16.54 -9.55
N GLY A 227 -5.90 17.06 -8.48
CA GLY A 227 -5.41 18.44 -8.45
C GLY A 227 -6.49 19.53 -8.59
N GLY A 228 -7.78 19.17 -8.71
CA GLY A 228 -8.91 20.08 -8.82
C GLY A 228 -9.27 20.53 -10.25
N GLY A 229 -8.67 19.94 -11.29
CA GLY A 229 -8.82 20.43 -12.66
C GLY A 229 -8.66 19.37 -13.76
N ILE A 230 -9.04 19.75 -14.97
CA ILE A 230 -8.75 19.01 -16.20
C ILE A 230 -8.28 19.95 -17.30
N LYS A 231 -7.58 19.37 -18.28
CA LYS A 231 -7.38 19.95 -19.61
C LYS A 231 -8.19 19.14 -20.61
N TYR A 232 -8.85 19.82 -21.53
CA TYR A 232 -9.61 19.16 -22.58
C TYR A 232 -9.55 19.89 -23.92
N LEU A 233 -9.79 19.17 -25.00
CA LEU A 233 -9.97 19.73 -26.33
C LEU A 233 -11.10 19.02 -27.09
N THR A 234 -11.56 19.62 -28.18
CA THR A 234 -12.61 19.06 -29.05
C THR A 234 -12.21 18.99 -30.53
N SER A 235 -10.96 19.31 -30.85
CA SER A 235 -10.37 19.32 -32.19
C SER A 235 -9.02 18.59 -32.20
N ALA A 236 -8.34 18.53 -33.34
CA ALA A 236 -7.04 17.87 -33.45
C ALA A 236 -6.02 18.43 -32.42
N GLY A 237 -5.30 17.53 -31.77
CA GLY A 237 -4.30 17.82 -30.75
C GLY A 237 -3.91 16.56 -29.99
N SER A 238 -2.87 16.69 -29.16
CA SER A 238 -2.30 15.61 -28.37
C SER A 238 -1.70 16.12 -27.06
N VAL A 239 -1.41 15.20 -26.15
CA VAL A 239 -0.48 15.39 -25.04
C VAL A 239 0.63 14.35 -25.14
N SER A 240 1.86 14.74 -24.87
CA SER A 240 3.04 13.86 -24.86
C SER A 240 3.88 14.10 -23.62
N PHE A 241 4.47 13.05 -23.08
CA PHE A 241 5.42 13.15 -21.97
C PHE A 241 6.38 11.96 -21.97
N THR A 242 7.49 12.11 -21.27
CA THR A 242 8.50 11.06 -21.12
C THR A 242 8.67 10.72 -19.64
N PHE A 243 8.77 9.44 -19.31
CA PHE A 243 8.96 8.99 -17.93
C PHE A 243 9.93 7.82 -17.80
N ILE A 244 10.43 7.57 -16.59
CA ILE A 244 11.23 6.39 -16.23
C ILE A 244 10.36 5.40 -15.45
N GLY A 245 10.43 4.11 -15.76
CA GLY A 245 9.75 3.08 -14.99
C GLY A 245 9.29 1.92 -15.85
N THR A 246 8.47 1.04 -15.28
CA THR A 246 7.85 -0.08 -16.01
C THR A 246 6.34 0.05 -16.13
N SER A 247 5.77 1.06 -15.48
CA SER A 247 4.34 1.11 -15.18
C SER A 247 3.81 2.54 -15.20
N TRP A 248 2.68 2.76 -15.87
CA TRP A 248 1.98 4.04 -15.85
C TRP A 248 0.48 3.88 -16.12
N ARG A 249 -0.29 4.89 -15.73
CA ARG A 249 -1.75 4.96 -15.88
C ARG A 249 -2.19 6.37 -16.24
N TRP A 250 -3.22 6.43 -17.08
CA TRP A 250 -3.94 7.65 -17.42
C TRP A 250 -5.24 7.75 -16.62
N ILE A 251 -5.34 8.81 -15.83
CA ILE A 251 -6.55 9.23 -15.13
C ILE A 251 -7.31 10.23 -16.00
N SER A 252 -8.61 10.02 -16.16
CA SER A 252 -9.46 10.89 -16.96
C SER A 252 -10.88 10.97 -16.39
N ARG A 253 -11.54 12.11 -16.63
CA ARG A 253 -12.98 12.24 -16.45
C ARG A 253 -13.71 11.57 -17.60
N LYS A 254 -14.60 10.61 -17.31
CA LYS A 254 -15.52 10.03 -18.29
C LYS A 254 -16.84 10.80 -18.29
N THR A 255 -17.33 11.16 -19.47
CA THR A 255 -18.57 11.96 -19.64
C THR A 255 -19.39 11.51 -20.83
N SER A 256 -20.61 12.04 -20.96
CA SER A 256 -21.49 11.78 -22.10
C SER A 256 -20.99 12.41 -23.41
N SER A 257 -20.01 13.31 -23.33
CA SER A 257 -19.35 13.99 -24.45
C SER A 257 -17.95 13.44 -24.76
N SER A 258 -17.50 12.41 -24.04
CA SER A 258 -16.17 11.84 -24.19
C SER A 258 -15.99 11.08 -25.51
N GLY A 259 -14.89 11.37 -26.20
CA GLY A 259 -14.48 10.69 -27.42
C GLY A 259 -13.57 9.50 -27.19
N ILE A 260 -13.21 8.85 -28.30
CA ILE A 260 -12.21 7.78 -28.34
C ILE A 260 -10.83 8.43 -28.52
N ALA A 261 -9.89 8.13 -27.64
CA ALA A 261 -8.51 8.59 -27.71
C ALA A 261 -7.61 7.52 -28.33
N ALA A 262 -6.48 7.94 -28.92
CA ALA A 262 -5.42 7.06 -29.37
C ALA A 262 -4.21 7.22 -28.44
N ILE A 263 -3.61 6.13 -28.00
CA ILE A 263 -2.43 6.10 -27.13
C ILE A 263 -1.33 5.35 -27.86
N SER A 264 -0.12 5.90 -27.87
CA SER A 264 1.10 5.21 -28.32
C SER A 264 2.17 5.34 -27.24
N VAL A 265 2.92 4.27 -27.02
CA VAL A 265 4.09 4.24 -26.13
C VAL A 265 5.29 3.92 -27.00
N ASP A 266 6.34 4.74 -26.91
CA ASP A 266 7.60 4.64 -27.66
C ASP A 266 7.42 4.62 -29.19
N GLY A 267 6.39 5.30 -29.69
CA GLY A 267 6.02 5.27 -31.11
C GLY A 267 5.50 3.91 -31.60
N GLY A 268 5.22 2.99 -30.67
CA GLY A 268 4.66 1.68 -30.92
C GLY A 268 3.18 1.71 -31.34
N PRO A 269 2.54 0.52 -31.45
CA PRO A 269 1.16 0.39 -31.89
C PRO A 269 0.17 1.25 -31.10
N VAL A 270 -0.83 1.79 -31.81
CA VAL A 270 -1.85 2.65 -31.21
C VAL A 270 -2.93 1.81 -30.51
N THR A 271 -3.12 2.05 -29.21
CA THR A 271 -4.28 1.58 -28.45
C THR A 271 -5.39 2.63 -28.49
N ARG A 272 -6.64 2.21 -28.73
CA ARG A 272 -7.82 3.11 -28.72
C ARG A 272 -8.62 2.93 -27.43
N VAL A 273 -8.95 4.04 -26.78
CA VAL A 273 -9.68 4.05 -25.50
C VAL A 273 -10.97 4.83 -25.64
N ASP A 274 -12.12 4.15 -25.52
CA ASP A 274 -13.44 4.79 -25.43
C ASP A 274 -13.72 5.24 -24.00
N ARG A 275 -13.92 6.55 -23.82
CA ARG A 275 -14.07 7.18 -22.52
C ARG A 275 -15.50 7.62 -22.25
N TYR A 276 -16.43 7.21 -23.11
CA TYR A 276 -17.85 7.48 -22.93
C TYR A 276 -18.38 6.92 -21.60
N SER A 277 -19.19 7.74 -20.92
CA SER A 277 -20.07 7.32 -19.83
C SER A 277 -21.35 8.15 -19.89
N SER A 278 -22.51 7.55 -19.63
CA SER A 278 -23.79 8.30 -19.61
C SER A 278 -23.86 9.33 -18.47
N THR A 279 -23.12 9.10 -17.39
CA THR A 279 -22.97 9.99 -16.23
C THR A 279 -21.50 10.37 -16.04
N ALA A 280 -21.24 11.56 -15.49
CA ALA A 280 -19.88 11.99 -15.21
C ALA A 280 -19.24 11.10 -14.14
N GLN A 281 -18.04 10.61 -14.41
CA GLN A 281 -17.19 9.88 -13.45
C GLN A 281 -15.84 10.58 -13.43
N TYR A 282 -15.37 10.95 -12.24
CA TYR A 282 -14.13 11.69 -12.03
C TYR A 282 -13.00 10.72 -11.64
N GLN A 283 -11.75 11.11 -11.91
CA GLN A 283 -10.56 10.36 -11.47
C GLN A 283 -10.54 8.89 -11.92
N VAL A 284 -11.04 8.60 -13.13
CA VAL A 284 -11.16 7.22 -13.62
C VAL A 284 -9.87 6.78 -14.30
N PRO A 285 -9.25 5.65 -13.91
CA PRO A 285 -8.19 5.02 -14.70
C PRO A 285 -8.77 4.51 -16.02
N VAL A 286 -8.45 5.18 -17.13
CA VAL A 286 -8.99 4.82 -18.46
C VAL A 286 -8.00 4.02 -19.31
N TYR A 287 -6.71 4.02 -18.93
CA TYR A 287 -5.67 3.23 -19.55
C TYR A 287 -4.53 2.97 -18.56
N GLU A 288 -3.90 1.81 -18.65
CA GLU A 288 -2.71 1.46 -17.88
C GLU A 288 -1.82 0.45 -18.62
N THR A 289 -0.53 0.48 -18.31
CA THR A 289 0.44 -0.57 -18.65
C THR A 289 1.32 -0.82 -17.45
N THR A 290 1.68 -2.08 -17.17
CA THR A 290 2.38 -2.50 -15.94
C THR A 290 3.56 -3.43 -16.20
N ASP A 291 3.93 -3.59 -17.48
CA ASP A 291 4.86 -4.59 -17.98
C ASP A 291 5.85 -4.02 -19.01
N LEU A 292 6.06 -2.71 -19.01
CA LEU A 292 7.09 -2.10 -19.84
C LEU A 292 8.48 -2.56 -19.38
N SER A 293 9.41 -2.68 -20.33
CA SER A 293 10.81 -2.94 -20.00
C SER A 293 11.38 -1.78 -19.18
N ALA A 294 12.09 -2.05 -18.08
CA ALA A 294 12.68 -0.97 -17.28
C ALA A 294 13.53 -0.03 -18.15
N GLY A 295 13.18 1.25 -18.16
CA GLY A 295 13.82 2.23 -19.01
C GLY A 295 13.06 3.56 -19.05
N THR A 296 13.42 4.38 -20.03
CA THR A 296 12.73 5.62 -20.35
C THR A 296 11.73 5.38 -21.45
N HIS A 297 10.49 5.84 -21.25
CA HIS A 297 9.38 5.67 -22.19
C HIS A 297 8.76 7.01 -22.56
N THR A 298 8.34 7.15 -23.80
CA THR A 298 7.57 8.32 -24.27
C THR A 298 6.13 7.90 -24.56
N VAL A 299 5.18 8.58 -23.94
CA VAL A 299 3.75 8.37 -24.11
C VAL A 299 3.19 9.51 -24.94
N THR A 300 2.36 9.19 -25.94
CA THR A 300 1.56 10.17 -26.67
C THR A 300 0.10 9.77 -26.66
N ILE A 301 -0.77 10.70 -26.27
CA ILE A 301 -2.22 10.54 -26.29
C ILE A 301 -2.83 11.57 -27.23
N SER A 302 -3.54 11.10 -28.25
CA SER A 302 -4.00 11.91 -29.38
C SER A 302 -5.51 11.85 -29.58
N TYR A 303 -6.07 12.98 -29.98
CA TYR A 303 -7.45 13.08 -30.43
C TYR A 303 -7.65 12.30 -31.74
N THR A 304 -8.67 11.44 -31.78
CA THR A 304 -8.94 10.62 -32.99
C THR A 304 -10.03 11.19 -33.89
N GLY A 305 -10.85 12.13 -33.40
CA GLY A 305 -12.07 12.55 -34.10
C GLY A 305 -13.18 11.50 -34.13
N THR A 306 -13.05 10.41 -33.38
CA THR A 306 -14.05 9.33 -33.31
C THR A 306 -14.69 9.26 -31.92
N LYS A 307 -15.89 8.70 -31.84
CA LYS A 307 -16.66 8.59 -30.60
C LYS A 307 -17.56 7.35 -30.62
N ASN A 308 -17.96 6.93 -29.43
CA ASN A 308 -19.12 6.06 -29.27
C ASN A 308 -20.37 6.67 -29.94
N ALA A 309 -21.23 5.84 -30.53
CA ALA A 309 -22.48 6.30 -31.13
C ALA A 309 -23.36 7.07 -30.13
N LYS A 310 -23.35 6.67 -28.85
CA LYS A 310 -24.12 7.30 -27.77
C LYS A 310 -23.49 8.59 -27.22
N SER A 311 -22.24 8.89 -27.55
CA SER A 311 -21.57 10.09 -27.07
C SER A 311 -22.09 11.33 -27.82
N THR A 312 -22.25 12.45 -27.13
CA THR A 312 -22.71 13.71 -27.74
C THR A 312 -21.59 14.46 -28.43
N ASP A 313 -20.33 14.15 -28.13
CA ASP A 313 -19.13 14.79 -28.71
C ASP A 313 -17.94 13.82 -28.75
N ARG A 314 -16.74 14.32 -29.06
CA ARG A 314 -15.50 13.57 -29.26
C ARG A 314 -14.37 14.07 -28.36
N ASN A 315 -14.67 14.75 -27.26
CA ASN A 315 -13.63 15.46 -26.52
C ASN A 315 -12.51 14.52 -26.04
N LEU A 316 -11.30 15.07 -25.93
CA LEU A 316 -10.16 14.46 -25.23
C LEU A 316 -10.00 15.20 -23.90
N ILE A 317 -9.85 14.49 -22.78
CA ILE A 317 -9.79 15.04 -21.41
C ILE A 317 -8.60 14.42 -20.69
N ILE A 318 -7.70 15.24 -20.16
CA ILE A 318 -6.60 14.83 -19.28
C ILE A 318 -6.90 15.35 -17.87
N ASP A 319 -6.88 14.44 -16.90
CA ASP A 319 -7.00 14.71 -15.46
C ASP A 319 -5.60 14.58 -14.85
N ALA A 320 -5.03 13.37 -14.82
CA ALA A 320 -3.66 13.15 -14.36
C ALA A 320 -3.01 11.90 -14.98
N PHE A 321 -1.72 11.73 -14.73
CA PHE A 321 -0.98 10.48 -14.95
C PHE A 321 -0.43 9.98 -13.63
N VAL A 322 -0.38 8.66 -13.46
CA VAL A 322 0.29 8.02 -12.32
C VAL A 322 1.38 7.12 -12.87
N LEU A 323 2.62 7.35 -12.44
CA LEU A 323 3.82 6.67 -12.90
C LEU A 323 4.40 5.85 -11.76
N ALA A 324 4.97 4.68 -12.05
CA ALA A 324 5.63 3.87 -11.02
C ALA A 324 6.90 3.22 -11.57
N GLU A 325 7.93 3.13 -10.72
CA GLU A 325 9.21 2.53 -11.07
C GLU A 325 9.02 1.06 -11.48
N ASP A 326 8.42 0.25 -10.60
CA ASP A 326 8.05 -1.15 -10.88
C ASP A 326 6.51 -1.38 -10.83
N GLY A 327 5.77 -0.50 -10.15
CA GLY A 327 4.34 -0.67 -9.87
C GLY A 327 4.01 -1.85 -8.96
N LEU A 328 5.03 -2.50 -8.38
CA LEU A 328 4.88 -3.67 -7.51
C LEU A 328 4.85 -3.29 -6.04
N ALA A 329 5.47 -2.17 -5.65
CA ALA A 329 5.47 -1.72 -4.26
C ALA A 329 4.04 -1.46 -3.74
N THR A 330 3.77 -1.92 -2.51
CA THR A 330 2.58 -1.52 -1.75
C THR A 330 2.71 -0.06 -1.32
N THR A 331 1.60 0.66 -1.20
CA THR A 331 1.59 2.09 -0.85
C THR A 331 1.34 2.38 0.63
N ALA A 332 0.77 1.41 1.36
CA ALA A 332 0.50 1.54 2.79
C ALA A 332 0.60 0.17 3.48
N VAL A 333 1.04 0.18 4.74
CA VAL A 333 1.00 -0.95 5.67
C VAL A 333 0.34 -0.47 6.96
N GLU A 334 -0.67 -1.20 7.43
CA GLU A 334 -1.47 -0.88 8.61
C GLU A 334 -1.28 -1.95 9.68
N LEU A 335 -1.27 -1.54 10.96
CA LEU A 335 -1.14 -2.42 12.11
C LEU A 335 -2.34 -2.29 13.04
N SER A 336 -2.97 -3.41 13.38
CA SER A 336 -4.04 -3.48 14.38
C SER A 336 -3.59 -4.32 15.58
N PRO A 337 -3.72 -3.84 16.84
CA PRO A 337 -3.24 -4.55 18.01
C PRO A 337 -4.17 -5.71 18.39
N LEU A 338 -3.58 -6.83 18.77
CA LEU A 338 -4.24 -8.04 19.24
C LEU A 338 -3.71 -8.40 20.63
N THR A 339 -4.36 -9.33 21.32
CA THR A 339 -3.88 -9.79 22.64
C THR A 339 -2.53 -10.49 22.51
N ASP A 340 -2.36 -11.31 21.48
CA ASP A 340 -1.16 -12.12 21.20
C ASP A 340 -0.20 -11.49 20.18
N GLY A 341 -0.58 -10.39 19.50
CA GLY A 341 0.31 -9.74 18.55
C GLY A 341 -0.32 -8.62 17.74
N TYR A 342 -0.18 -8.68 16.41
CA TYR A 342 -0.73 -7.68 15.49
C TYR A 342 -1.33 -8.31 14.24
N THR A 343 -2.44 -7.75 13.76
CA THR A 343 -2.81 -7.90 12.35
C THR A 343 -2.03 -6.88 11.53
N VAL A 344 -1.33 -7.35 10.51
CA VAL A 344 -0.62 -6.56 9.50
C VAL A 344 -1.44 -6.61 8.23
N ALA A 345 -1.87 -5.45 7.72
CA ALA A 345 -2.58 -5.33 6.45
C ALA A 345 -1.87 -4.35 5.52
N TRP A 346 -2.12 -4.43 4.22
CA TRP A 346 -1.48 -3.56 3.24
C TRP A 346 -2.36 -3.35 2.01
N ASP A 347 -2.13 -2.25 1.32
CA ASP A 347 -2.84 -1.94 0.08
C ASP A 347 -2.44 -2.86 -1.08
N ALA A 348 -3.36 -2.99 -2.04
CA ALA A 348 -3.02 -3.57 -3.34
C ALA A 348 -1.98 -2.68 -4.05
N PRO A 349 -0.89 -3.27 -4.57
CA PRO A 349 0.02 -2.55 -5.45
C PRO A 349 -0.67 -2.03 -6.70
N PHE A 350 -0.02 -1.07 -7.35
CA PHE A 350 -0.47 -0.51 -8.63
C PHE A 350 -0.66 -1.59 -9.71
N SER A 351 0.24 -2.57 -9.76
CA SER A 351 0.24 -3.64 -10.74
C SER A 351 -0.74 -4.77 -10.38
N PRO A 352 -1.65 -5.17 -11.29
CA PRO A 352 -2.55 -6.30 -11.08
C PRO A 352 -1.87 -7.65 -11.22
N ARG A 353 -0.58 -7.69 -11.63
CA ARG A 353 0.19 -8.92 -11.84
C ARG A 353 0.77 -9.52 -10.57
N VAL A 354 0.58 -8.87 -9.42
CA VAL A 354 1.06 -9.36 -8.13
C VAL A 354 0.33 -10.65 -7.76
N VAL A 355 1.09 -11.68 -7.38
CA VAL A 355 0.59 -13.02 -7.02
C VAL A 355 0.87 -13.39 -5.57
N SER A 356 1.89 -12.79 -4.95
CA SER A 356 2.22 -13.04 -3.55
C SER A 356 2.88 -11.84 -2.88
N TYR A 357 2.90 -11.89 -1.55
CA TYR A 357 3.48 -10.90 -0.66
C TYR A 357 4.31 -11.60 0.41
N ASP A 358 5.58 -11.24 0.52
CA ASP A 358 6.39 -11.61 1.68
C ASP A 358 6.15 -10.57 2.79
N VAL A 359 5.71 -11.04 3.95
CA VAL A 359 5.49 -10.23 5.15
C VAL A 359 6.76 -10.27 5.98
N HIS A 360 7.43 -9.14 6.08
CA HIS A 360 8.67 -8.98 6.82
C HIS A 360 8.42 -8.42 8.22
N ARG A 361 9.28 -8.78 9.17
CA ARG A 361 9.39 -8.13 10.47
C ARG A 361 10.85 -7.96 10.87
N ALA A 362 11.19 -6.73 11.23
CA ALA A 362 12.44 -6.35 11.88
C ALA A 362 12.16 -5.82 13.29
N ASN A 363 13.21 -5.73 14.12
CA ASN A 363 13.17 -4.94 15.36
C ASN A 363 12.92 -3.45 15.03
N GLY A 364 12.50 -2.67 16.03
CA GLY A 364 12.24 -1.24 15.85
C GLY A 364 13.43 -0.41 15.35
N ASP A 365 14.66 -0.89 15.50
CA ASP A 365 15.89 -0.29 14.95
C ASP A 365 16.23 -0.76 13.52
N GLY A 366 15.36 -1.56 12.91
CA GLY A 366 15.55 -2.17 11.58
C GLY A 366 16.43 -3.42 11.57
N SER A 367 16.98 -3.85 12.71
CA SER A 367 17.80 -5.06 12.77
C SER A 367 16.96 -6.34 12.74
N GLY A 368 17.56 -7.44 12.25
CA GLY A 368 16.92 -8.76 12.29
C GLY A 368 15.68 -8.89 11.39
N ASP A 369 15.66 -8.19 10.25
CA ASP A 369 14.62 -8.36 9.23
C ASP A 369 14.52 -9.84 8.80
N THR A 370 13.32 -10.40 8.95
CA THR A 370 12.99 -11.78 8.60
C THR A 370 11.63 -11.84 7.93
N VAL A 371 11.49 -12.73 6.94
CA VAL A 371 10.19 -13.07 6.35
C VAL A 371 9.45 -13.95 7.36
N LEU A 372 8.30 -13.46 7.84
CA LEU A 372 7.40 -14.23 8.71
C LEU A 372 6.55 -15.21 7.92
N SER A 373 6.07 -14.78 6.75
CA SER A 373 5.17 -15.56 5.90
C SER A 373 5.15 -15.02 4.47
N THR A 374 4.80 -15.89 3.53
CA THR A 374 4.44 -15.53 2.16
C THR A 374 2.93 -15.73 1.99
N VAL A 375 2.21 -14.63 1.74
CA VAL A 375 0.75 -14.58 1.57
C VAL A 375 0.42 -14.48 0.08
N THR A 376 -0.51 -15.27 -0.43
CA THR A 376 -0.92 -15.23 -1.85
C THR A 376 -2.12 -14.32 -2.08
N THR A 377 -2.24 -13.74 -3.28
CA THR A 377 -3.45 -13.01 -3.66
C THR A 377 -4.69 -13.92 -3.64
N PRO A 378 -5.90 -13.36 -3.41
CA PRO A 378 -6.22 -11.95 -3.21
C PRO A 378 -6.10 -11.49 -1.75
N MET A 379 -5.39 -12.22 -0.87
CA MET A 379 -5.22 -11.84 0.54
C MET A 379 -4.19 -10.71 0.68
N ARG A 380 -4.48 -9.73 1.55
CA ARG A 380 -3.57 -8.62 1.89
C ARG A 380 -3.51 -8.35 3.40
N GLN A 381 -3.53 -9.44 4.16
CA GLN A 381 -3.55 -9.42 5.61
C GLN A 381 -2.75 -10.62 6.14
N TYR A 382 -2.07 -10.42 7.27
CA TYR A 382 -1.38 -11.46 8.03
C TYR A 382 -1.51 -11.20 9.54
N ARG A 383 -1.71 -12.27 10.33
CA ARG A 383 -1.76 -12.20 11.80
C ARG A 383 -0.40 -12.64 12.36
N ASP A 384 0.38 -11.69 12.88
CA ASP A 384 1.62 -12.01 13.60
C ASP A 384 1.34 -12.20 15.08
N GLU A 385 1.14 -13.45 15.49
CA GLU A 385 0.90 -13.88 16.88
C GLU A 385 2.20 -14.05 17.68
N THR A 386 3.36 -13.80 17.06
CA THR A 386 4.68 -14.05 17.66
C THR A 386 5.36 -12.77 18.16
N ALA A 387 4.75 -11.61 17.92
CA ALA A 387 5.28 -10.31 18.35
C ALA A 387 5.25 -10.18 19.88
N ALA A 388 6.40 -10.01 20.52
CA ALA A 388 6.50 -9.89 21.97
C ALA A 388 5.83 -8.59 22.49
N VAL A 389 5.25 -8.65 23.68
CA VAL A 389 4.59 -7.49 24.33
C VAL A 389 5.63 -6.42 24.68
N GLY A 390 5.27 -5.14 24.49
CA GLY A 390 6.11 -4.00 24.83
C GLY A 390 7.37 -3.84 23.98
N ARG A 391 7.45 -4.56 22.84
CA ARG A 391 8.56 -4.43 21.90
C ARG A 391 8.14 -3.73 20.63
N THR A 392 8.99 -2.82 20.18
CA THR A 392 8.82 -2.14 18.91
C THR A 392 9.26 -3.04 17.76
N TYR A 393 8.41 -3.16 16.75
CA TYR A 393 8.67 -3.89 15.51
C TYR A 393 8.39 -3.00 14.30
N THR A 394 9.13 -3.23 13.22
CA THR A 394 8.88 -2.63 11.91
C THR A 394 8.49 -3.74 10.95
N TYR A 395 7.30 -3.64 10.38
CA TYR A 395 6.79 -4.54 9.35
C TYR A 395 6.98 -3.91 7.98
N SER A 396 7.25 -4.74 6.97
CA SER A 396 7.28 -4.30 5.58
C SER A 396 6.80 -5.40 4.65
N ILE A 397 6.35 -5.02 3.46
CA ILE A 397 5.80 -5.95 2.48
C ILE A 397 6.64 -5.92 1.21
N THR A 398 7.00 -7.10 0.72
CA THR A 398 7.58 -7.27 -0.62
C THR A 398 6.57 -7.97 -1.50
N ALA A 399 6.08 -7.32 -2.56
CA ALA A 399 5.18 -7.95 -3.51
C ALA A 399 5.96 -8.70 -4.60
N THR A 400 5.44 -9.82 -5.07
CA THR A 400 6.02 -10.60 -6.17
C THR A 400 4.98 -10.76 -7.29
N ASP A 401 5.38 -10.49 -8.53
CA ASP A 401 4.52 -10.67 -9.70
C ASP A 401 4.54 -12.10 -10.29
N ASP A 402 3.65 -12.38 -11.23
CA ASP A 402 3.56 -13.65 -11.95
C ASP A 402 4.81 -14.03 -12.78
N ALA A 403 5.76 -13.10 -12.96
CA ALA A 403 7.07 -13.34 -13.57
C ALA A 403 8.19 -13.54 -12.53
N GLY A 404 7.86 -13.52 -11.22
CA GLY A 404 8.81 -13.69 -10.12
C GLY A 404 9.61 -12.43 -9.79
N ARG A 405 9.25 -11.25 -10.33
CA ARG A 405 9.88 -9.98 -9.97
C ARG A 405 9.34 -9.52 -8.63
N GLN A 406 10.25 -9.09 -7.76
CA GLN A 406 9.90 -8.53 -6.46
C GLN A 406 9.92 -7.00 -6.49
N SER A 407 9.07 -6.36 -5.68
CA SER A 407 9.11 -4.92 -5.48
C SER A 407 10.46 -4.49 -4.91
N ARG A 408 11.03 -3.43 -5.48
CA ARG A 408 12.31 -2.86 -5.00
C ARG A 408 12.11 -2.03 -3.74
N LEU A 409 11.03 -1.26 -3.70
CA LEU A 409 10.64 -0.48 -2.55
C LEU A 409 9.80 -1.33 -1.61
N LYS A 410 9.95 -1.05 -0.32
CA LYS A 410 9.17 -1.65 0.75
C LYS A 410 8.60 -0.52 1.59
N GLU A 411 7.29 -0.38 1.56
CA GLU A 411 6.61 0.47 2.53
C GLU A 411 6.69 -0.20 3.90
N THR A 412 6.84 0.62 4.96
CA THR A 412 7.06 0.11 6.32
C THR A 412 6.05 0.68 7.29
N ALA A 413 5.59 -0.14 8.23
CA ALA A 413 4.86 0.31 9.40
C ALA A 413 5.60 -0.09 10.67
N THR A 414 5.90 0.88 11.52
CA THR A 414 6.50 0.64 12.83
C THR A 414 5.43 0.76 13.91
N THR A 415 5.42 -0.18 14.86
CA THR A 415 4.54 -0.12 16.03
C THR A 415 4.79 1.18 16.80
N THR A 416 3.77 2.03 16.92
CA THR A 416 3.81 3.29 17.66
C THR A 416 3.64 3.05 19.16
N THR A 417 3.93 4.06 19.98
CA THR A 417 3.63 4.04 21.42
C THR A 417 2.14 3.75 21.68
N ASP A 418 1.24 4.39 20.93
CA ASP A 418 -0.21 4.18 21.08
C ASP A 418 -0.63 2.73 20.81
N LEU A 419 -0.01 2.07 19.82
CA LEU A 419 -0.25 0.65 19.54
C LEU A 419 0.29 -0.26 20.65
N LEU A 420 1.43 0.07 21.24
CA LEU A 420 2.00 -0.65 22.38
C LEU A 420 1.13 -0.51 23.63
N ASP A 421 0.67 0.71 23.92
CA ASP A 421 -0.19 1.02 25.08
C ASP A 421 -1.59 0.41 24.92
N SER A 422 -2.14 0.45 23.70
CA SER A 422 -3.40 -0.24 23.39
C SER A 422 -3.28 -1.73 23.65
N ARG A 423 -2.23 -2.38 23.15
CA ARG A 423 -1.98 -3.81 23.38
C ARG A 423 -1.77 -4.13 24.87
N ALA A 424 -1.03 -3.30 25.59
CA ALA A 424 -0.86 -3.46 27.04
C ALA A 424 -2.21 -3.38 27.78
N SER A 425 -3.10 -2.48 27.36
CA SER A 425 -4.44 -2.33 27.93
C SER A 425 -5.34 -3.54 27.64
N LEU A 426 -5.28 -4.09 26.42
CA LEU A 426 -6.00 -5.33 26.07
C LEU A 426 -5.57 -6.49 26.96
N LEU A 427 -4.27 -6.65 27.20
CA LEU A 427 -3.73 -7.69 28.09
C LEU A 427 -4.09 -7.46 29.55
N ALA A 428 -4.10 -6.20 30.00
CA ALA A 428 -4.48 -5.85 31.36
C ALA A 428 -5.92 -6.27 31.71
N ALA A 429 -6.82 -6.33 30.73
CA ALA A 429 -8.19 -6.80 30.93
C ALA A 429 -8.28 -8.26 31.42
N PHE A 430 -7.24 -9.07 31.19
CA PHE A 430 -7.16 -10.46 31.66
C PHE A 430 -6.63 -10.59 33.10
N ASN A 431 -6.07 -9.52 33.66
CA ASN A 431 -5.38 -9.54 34.95
C ASN A 431 -6.35 -9.48 36.12
N CYS A 432 -7.06 -10.59 36.36
CA CYS A 432 -7.92 -10.69 37.53
C CYS A 432 -7.09 -10.53 38.84
N PRO A 433 -7.44 -9.56 39.71
CA PRO A 433 -6.73 -9.37 40.96
C PRO A 433 -6.91 -10.54 41.95
N ALA A 434 -6.22 -10.44 43.09
CA ALA A 434 -6.41 -11.36 44.20
C ALA A 434 -7.87 -11.31 44.68
N ALA A 435 -8.47 -12.49 44.91
CA ALA A 435 -9.86 -12.59 45.30
C ALA A 435 -10.09 -12.01 46.70
N THR A 436 -11.08 -11.13 46.84
CA THR A 436 -11.60 -10.72 48.14
C THR A 436 -12.72 -11.64 48.61
N LYS A 437 -13.37 -12.33 47.66
CA LYS A 437 -14.43 -13.31 47.93
C LYS A 437 -14.37 -14.45 46.93
N THR A 438 -14.50 -15.68 47.42
CA THR A 438 -14.64 -16.86 46.57
C THR A 438 -16.04 -17.46 46.74
N VAL A 439 -16.68 -17.81 45.65
CA VAL A 439 -18.02 -18.42 45.62
C VAL A 439 -17.97 -19.74 44.88
N SER A 440 -18.76 -20.72 45.32
CA SER A 440 -18.79 -22.10 44.76
C SER A 440 -20.20 -22.60 44.46
N THR A 441 -21.22 -21.77 44.71
CA THR A 441 -22.64 -22.10 44.51
C THR A 441 -23.40 -20.92 43.94
N SER A 442 -24.53 -21.18 43.25
CA SER A 442 -25.42 -20.13 42.74
C SER A 442 -25.88 -19.16 43.83
N ALA A 443 -26.23 -19.67 45.03
CA ALA A 443 -26.71 -18.84 46.14
C ALA A 443 -25.62 -17.88 46.64
N GLN A 444 -24.37 -18.35 46.73
CA GLN A 444 -23.24 -17.50 47.10
C GLN A 444 -22.95 -16.44 46.04
N LEU A 445 -23.05 -16.78 44.76
CA LEU A 445 -22.88 -15.83 43.66
C LEU A 445 -23.98 -14.75 43.68
N VAL A 446 -25.26 -15.14 43.83
CA VAL A 446 -26.37 -14.18 43.98
C VAL A 446 -26.13 -13.23 45.15
N ALA A 447 -25.73 -13.76 46.31
CA ALA A 447 -25.43 -12.94 47.49
C ALA A 447 -24.23 -12.01 47.28
N ALA A 448 -23.21 -12.41 46.52
CA ALA A 448 -22.08 -11.56 46.19
C ALA A 448 -22.45 -10.42 45.22
N LEU A 449 -23.33 -10.68 44.25
CA LEU A 449 -23.71 -9.67 43.24
C LEU A 449 -24.76 -8.67 43.74
N SER A 450 -25.50 -9.00 44.80
CA SER A 450 -26.64 -8.18 45.25
C SER A 450 -26.23 -6.85 45.85
N ASN A 451 -25.06 -6.78 46.49
CA ASN A 451 -24.51 -5.54 47.05
C ASN A 451 -23.00 -5.67 47.25
N PRO A 452 -22.22 -5.65 46.16
CA PRO A 452 -20.78 -5.82 46.30
C PRO A 452 -20.16 -4.62 47.00
N SER A 453 -19.05 -4.89 47.67
CA SER A 453 -18.21 -3.84 48.27
C SER A 453 -17.40 -3.13 47.18
N SER A 454 -17.04 -1.87 47.43
CA SER A 454 -16.09 -1.14 46.59
C SER A 454 -14.79 -1.95 46.43
N GLY A 455 -14.36 -2.15 45.18
CA GLY A 455 -13.16 -2.95 44.89
C GLY A 455 -13.33 -4.47 45.02
N GLU A 456 -14.55 -5.01 45.13
CA GLU A 456 -14.74 -6.45 45.35
C GLU A 456 -14.29 -7.30 44.15
N VAL A 457 -13.53 -8.35 44.44
CA VAL A 457 -13.04 -9.34 43.49
C VAL A 457 -13.67 -10.69 43.82
N ILE A 458 -14.71 -11.04 43.07
CA ILE A 458 -15.49 -12.26 43.18
C ILE A 458 -14.83 -13.34 42.31
N ARG A 459 -14.18 -14.31 42.96
CA ARG A 459 -13.65 -15.52 42.32
C ARG A 459 -14.72 -16.62 42.28
N LEU A 460 -15.05 -17.07 41.09
CA LEU A 460 -15.86 -18.25 40.83
C LEU A 460 -14.97 -19.49 40.92
N ALA A 461 -15.34 -20.45 41.77
CA ALA A 461 -14.82 -21.80 41.69
C ALA A 461 -15.38 -22.52 40.45
N ASP A 462 -14.65 -23.51 39.94
CA ASP A 462 -15.12 -24.34 38.84
C ASP A 462 -16.43 -25.05 39.21
N GLY A 463 -17.40 -25.06 38.29
CA GLY A 463 -18.72 -25.62 38.53
C GLY A 463 -19.84 -24.86 37.81
N TRP A 464 -21.05 -25.41 37.90
CA TRP A 464 -22.24 -24.80 37.29
C TRP A 464 -22.98 -23.90 38.28
N TYR A 465 -23.15 -22.65 37.89
CA TYR A 465 -23.99 -21.66 38.54
C TYR A 465 -25.26 -21.53 37.70
N THR A 466 -26.31 -22.27 38.06
CA THR A 466 -27.62 -22.15 37.42
C THR A 466 -28.51 -21.22 38.23
N GLY A 467 -29.07 -20.18 37.60
CA GLY A 467 -29.91 -19.22 38.28
C GLY A 467 -30.10 -17.90 37.52
N LYS A 468 -30.50 -16.87 38.25
CA LYS A 468 -30.62 -15.50 37.74
C LYS A 468 -29.55 -14.65 38.39
N PHE A 469 -28.55 -14.22 37.62
CA PHE A 469 -27.45 -13.41 38.12
C PHE A 469 -27.57 -11.99 37.59
N ALA A 470 -27.50 -11.00 38.49
CA ALA A 470 -27.54 -9.61 38.11
C ALA A 470 -26.68 -8.77 39.06
N LEU A 471 -25.91 -7.84 38.49
CA LEU A 471 -25.24 -6.78 39.22
C LEU A 471 -25.88 -5.45 38.81
N ARG A 472 -26.29 -4.65 39.79
CA ARG A 472 -27.10 -3.45 39.55
C ARG A 472 -26.64 -2.26 40.39
N GLY A 473 -26.73 -1.06 39.82
CA GLY A 473 -26.66 0.19 40.57
C GLY A 473 -25.31 0.53 41.19
N THR A 474 -24.21 -0.04 40.70
CA THR A 474 -22.87 0.22 41.23
C THR A 474 -22.20 1.45 40.63
N ALA A 475 -22.84 2.18 39.72
CA ALA A 475 -22.24 3.32 39.03
C ALA A 475 -21.69 4.44 39.94
N ALA A 476 -22.22 4.57 41.15
CA ALA A 476 -21.78 5.55 42.15
C ALA A 476 -20.66 5.02 43.08
N GLN A 477 -20.36 3.73 43.06
CA GLN A 477 -19.32 3.14 43.91
C GLN A 477 -17.92 3.47 43.36
N PRO A 478 -16.95 3.82 44.23
CA PRO A 478 -15.56 3.95 43.80
C PRO A 478 -14.92 2.56 43.59
N GLY A 479 -13.90 2.49 42.75
CA GLY A 479 -13.13 1.27 42.48
C GLY A 479 -13.84 0.24 41.59
N SER A 480 -13.05 -0.67 41.02
CA SER A 480 -13.53 -1.67 40.06
C SER A 480 -14.12 -2.89 40.75
N ILE A 481 -15.13 -3.51 40.15
CA ILE A 481 -15.68 -4.81 40.58
C ILE A 481 -15.24 -5.88 39.60
N TRP A 482 -14.70 -7.00 40.10
CA TRP A 482 -14.20 -8.10 39.29
C TRP A 482 -15.00 -9.37 39.52
N ILE A 483 -15.39 -10.05 38.45
CA ILE A 483 -15.98 -11.39 38.46
C ILE A 483 -15.07 -12.27 37.61
N CYS A 484 -14.36 -13.18 38.26
CA CYS A 484 -13.32 -13.98 37.60
C CYS A 484 -13.54 -15.46 37.81
N GLY A 485 -13.29 -16.27 36.78
CA GLY A 485 -13.30 -17.72 36.88
C GLY A 485 -12.43 -18.35 35.81
N SER A 486 -12.29 -19.67 35.84
CA SER A 486 -11.80 -20.41 34.69
C SER A 486 -12.96 -20.68 33.71
N PRO A 487 -12.70 -21.15 32.49
CA PRO A 487 -13.75 -21.60 31.58
C PRO A 487 -14.64 -22.72 32.15
N ASN A 488 -14.24 -23.41 33.22
CA ASN A 488 -15.06 -24.42 33.90
C ASN A 488 -16.03 -23.83 34.94
N ALA A 489 -15.93 -22.55 35.28
CA ALA A 489 -16.97 -21.83 36.02
C ALA A 489 -18.05 -21.38 35.02
N VAL A 490 -19.21 -22.01 35.05
CA VAL A 490 -20.25 -21.85 34.03
C VAL A 490 -21.48 -21.16 34.62
N LEU A 491 -21.78 -19.95 34.14
CA LEU A 491 -23.05 -19.26 34.41
C LEU A 491 -24.12 -19.70 33.41
N SER A 492 -25.30 -20.01 33.92
CA SER A 492 -26.43 -20.49 33.11
C SER A 492 -27.78 -20.05 33.68
N SER A 493 -28.75 -19.71 32.83
CA SER A 493 -30.16 -19.61 33.22
C SER A 493 -30.84 -20.98 33.34
N GLY A 494 -30.18 -22.05 32.87
CA GLY A 494 -30.70 -23.42 32.84
C GLY A 494 -31.58 -23.74 31.64
N SER A 495 -31.80 -22.79 30.73
CA SER A 495 -32.67 -22.95 29.56
C SER A 495 -32.23 -22.06 28.41
N THR A 496 -32.15 -22.61 27.21
CA THR A 496 -31.93 -21.82 25.99
C THR A 496 -33.20 -21.10 25.51
N SER A 497 -34.36 -21.34 26.13
CA SER A 497 -35.65 -20.74 25.72
C SER A 497 -36.19 -19.71 26.70
N SER A 498 -35.54 -19.52 27.85
CA SER A 498 -35.86 -18.44 28.79
C SER A 498 -34.67 -18.03 29.66
N GLY A 499 -34.68 -16.77 30.10
CA GLY A 499 -33.74 -16.24 31.09
C GLY A 499 -32.37 -15.81 30.53
N THR A 500 -31.82 -14.77 31.14
CA THR A 500 -30.49 -14.23 30.84
C THR A 500 -29.48 -14.77 31.84
N ALA A 501 -28.30 -15.17 31.39
CA ALA A 501 -27.27 -15.70 32.29
C ALA A 501 -26.75 -14.63 33.25
N LEU A 502 -26.40 -13.44 32.74
CA LEU A 502 -25.91 -12.33 33.55
C LEU A 502 -26.45 -11.00 33.03
N ILE A 503 -27.00 -10.19 33.94
CA ILE A 503 -27.43 -8.82 33.65
C ILE A 503 -26.55 -7.85 34.43
N LEU A 504 -25.87 -6.96 33.71
CA LEU A 504 -25.21 -5.78 34.24
C LEU A 504 -26.08 -4.57 33.90
N ASN A 505 -26.54 -3.84 34.92
CA ASN A 505 -27.43 -2.69 34.70
C ASN A 505 -27.03 -1.53 35.62
N THR A 506 -26.84 -0.34 35.06
CA THR A 506 -26.37 0.84 35.82
C THR A 506 -25.11 0.58 36.64
N VAL A 507 -24.16 -0.15 36.04
CA VAL A 507 -22.85 -0.45 36.63
C VAL A 507 -21.76 0.44 36.03
N LYS A 508 -20.68 0.64 36.79
CA LYS A 508 -19.47 1.30 36.32
C LYS A 508 -18.23 0.49 36.69
N ASP A 509 -17.28 0.40 35.77
CA ASP A 509 -15.96 -0.22 35.99
C ASP A 509 -16.05 -1.68 36.49
N VAL A 510 -16.71 -2.53 35.71
CA VAL A 510 -16.93 -3.96 36.00
C VAL A 510 -16.13 -4.82 35.04
N HIS A 511 -15.39 -5.78 35.58
CA HIS A 511 -14.51 -6.67 34.82
C HIS A 511 -15.01 -8.12 34.92
N LEU A 512 -15.24 -8.76 33.78
CA LEU A 512 -15.64 -10.15 33.64
C LEU A 512 -14.50 -10.93 33.00
N VAL A 513 -13.91 -11.90 33.71
CA VAL A 513 -12.66 -12.53 33.25
C VAL A 513 -12.74 -14.05 33.27
N GLY A 514 -12.47 -14.68 32.13
CA GLY A 514 -12.13 -16.10 31.97
C GLY A 514 -13.26 -17.13 32.07
N PHE A 515 -14.41 -16.79 32.68
CA PHE A 515 -15.49 -17.75 32.92
C PHE A 515 -16.37 -18.02 31.70
N SER A 516 -17.22 -19.05 31.79
CA SER A 516 -18.13 -19.44 30.72
C SER A 516 -19.57 -18.99 30.97
N VAL A 517 -20.29 -18.70 29.89
CA VAL A 517 -21.74 -18.49 29.86
C VAL A 517 -22.36 -19.49 28.90
N ARG A 518 -23.32 -20.30 29.38
CA ARG A 518 -23.87 -21.41 28.60
C ARG A 518 -25.34 -21.71 28.88
N SER A 519 -26.03 -22.33 27.93
CA SER A 519 -27.39 -22.88 28.10
C SER A 519 -28.37 -21.84 28.62
N SER A 520 -28.37 -20.67 27.99
CA SER A 520 -29.18 -19.52 28.40
C SER A 520 -29.92 -18.93 27.21
N PHE A 521 -31.06 -18.28 27.41
CA PHE A 521 -31.77 -17.64 26.31
C PHE A 521 -31.00 -16.45 25.78
N GLN A 522 -30.49 -15.61 26.68
CA GLN A 522 -29.53 -14.54 26.37
C GLN A 522 -28.30 -14.73 27.25
N GLY A 523 -27.12 -14.43 26.72
CA GLY A 523 -25.88 -14.56 27.48
C GLY A 523 -25.70 -13.43 28.50
N VAL A 524 -24.83 -12.47 28.17
CA VAL A 524 -24.53 -11.30 29.00
C VAL A 524 -25.23 -10.07 28.43
N GLN A 525 -26.09 -9.43 29.22
CA GLN A 525 -26.69 -8.13 28.87
C GLN A 525 -26.06 -7.01 29.68
N VAL A 526 -25.67 -5.93 29.01
CA VAL A 526 -25.10 -4.71 29.58
C VAL A 526 -26.00 -3.53 29.23
N LEU A 527 -26.58 -2.91 30.28
CA LEU A 527 -27.64 -1.93 30.16
C LEU A 527 -27.25 -0.65 30.90
N ALA A 528 -27.32 0.52 30.27
CA ALA A 528 -27.07 1.82 30.92
C ALA A 528 -25.80 1.86 31.78
N SER A 529 -24.73 1.24 31.28
CA SER A 529 -23.50 1.02 32.05
C SER A 529 -22.30 1.70 31.38
N LYS A 530 -21.20 1.84 32.11
CA LYS A 530 -19.97 2.47 31.61
C LYS A 530 -18.74 1.71 32.07
N GLY A 531 -17.79 1.39 31.19
CA GLY A 531 -16.59 0.67 31.63
C GLY A 531 -16.90 -0.78 32.01
N VAL A 532 -17.54 -1.55 31.13
CA VAL A 532 -17.67 -3.00 31.31
C VAL A 532 -16.63 -3.69 30.43
N TYR A 533 -15.69 -4.40 31.05
CA TYR A 533 -14.58 -5.07 30.37
C TYR A 533 -14.76 -6.58 30.47
N MET A 534 -14.86 -7.26 29.34
CA MET A 534 -15.01 -8.71 29.24
C MET A 534 -13.77 -9.29 28.56
N ALA A 535 -13.03 -10.15 29.26
CA ALA A 535 -11.79 -10.71 28.74
C ALA A 535 -11.78 -12.24 28.85
N GLY A 536 -11.51 -12.92 27.74
CA GLY A 536 -11.34 -14.37 27.72
C GLY A 536 -12.59 -15.17 28.11
N LEU A 537 -13.79 -14.64 27.88
CA LEU A 537 -15.01 -15.38 28.16
C LEU A 537 -15.24 -16.49 27.13
N THR A 538 -15.91 -17.56 27.56
CA THR A 538 -16.47 -18.55 26.62
C THR A 538 -18.00 -18.49 26.65
N VAL A 539 -18.62 -17.98 25.60
CA VAL A 539 -20.08 -17.88 25.50
C VAL A 539 -20.59 -18.86 24.44
N THR A 540 -21.35 -19.87 24.84
CA THR A 540 -21.81 -20.92 23.91
C THR A 540 -23.21 -21.40 24.21
N ASP A 541 -23.91 -21.90 23.20
CA ASP A 541 -25.22 -22.54 23.35
C ASP A 541 -26.26 -21.56 23.90
N ILE A 542 -26.48 -20.48 23.15
CA ILE A 542 -27.36 -19.38 23.52
C ILE A 542 -28.62 -19.38 22.65
N GLY A 543 -29.76 -19.13 23.28
CA GLY A 543 -31.07 -19.07 22.63
C GLY A 543 -31.15 -18.02 21.53
N TYR A 544 -30.78 -16.79 21.88
CA TYR A 544 -30.68 -15.59 21.05
C TYR A 544 -29.22 -15.11 21.07
N GLU A 545 -28.96 -13.86 21.45
CA GLU A 545 -27.67 -13.20 21.35
C GLU A 545 -26.75 -13.49 22.55
N ALA A 546 -25.46 -13.63 22.28
CA ALA A 546 -24.47 -13.98 23.29
C ALA A 546 -24.10 -12.79 24.20
N VAL A 547 -23.75 -11.63 23.64
CA VAL A 547 -23.43 -10.43 24.41
C VAL A 547 -24.15 -9.23 23.81
N HIS A 548 -24.80 -8.43 24.66
CA HIS A 548 -25.62 -7.30 24.22
C HIS A 548 -25.30 -6.04 25.02
N PHE A 549 -24.75 -5.02 24.37
CA PHE A 549 -24.55 -3.68 24.94
C PHE A 549 -25.66 -2.76 24.45
N ARG A 550 -26.44 -2.15 25.35
CA ARG A 550 -27.53 -1.23 24.94
C ARG A 550 -27.89 -0.21 26.00
N ASN A 551 -28.88 0.63 25.69
CA ASN A 551 -29.46 1.63 26.58
C ASN A 551 -28.41 2.64 27.04
N GLN A 552 -27.77 3.35 26.10
CA GLN A 552 -26.77 4.38 26.39
C GLN A 552 -25.50 3.84 27.07
N THR A 553 -25.13 2.59 26.82
CA THR A 553 -23.92 1.98 27.42
C THR A 553 -22.66 2.55 26.76
N THR A 554 -21.61 2.85 27.52
CA THR A 554 -20.40 3.46 26.97
C THR A 554 -19.09 2.85 27.45
N ASP A 555 -18.00 3.13 26.72
CA ASP A 555 -16.62 2.90 27.17
C ASP A 555 -16.38 1.45 27.61
N SER A 556 -16.84 0.47 26.83
CA SER A 556 -16.84 -0.95 27.22
C SER A 556 -16.11 -1.81 26.21
N LEU A 557 -15.61 -2.97 26.64
CA LEU A 557 -14.72 -3.85 25.88
C LEU A 557 -15.17 -5.29 25.98
N ILE A 558 -15.12 -6.02 24.87
CA ILE A 558 -15.03 -7.47 24.85
C ILE A 558 -13.80 -7.90 24.05
N VAL A 559 -12.90 -8.64 24.70
CA VAL A 559 -11.59 -8.99 24.15
C VAL A 559 -11.25 -10.46 24.32
N GLY A 560 -10.63 -11.07 23.29
CA GLY A 560 -10.06 -12.42 23.34
C GLY A 560 -11.05 -13.51 23.77
N SER A 561 -12.35 -13.27 23.55
CA SER A 561 -13.42 -14.17 23.97
C SER A 561 -13.79 -15.13 22.84
N THR A 562 -14.25 -16.32 23.21
CA THR A 562 -14.79 -17.32 22.27
C THR A 562 -16.31 -17.32 22.36
N ILE A 563 -16.98 -17.01 21.25
CA ILE A 563 -18.44 -16.99 21.15
C ILE A 563 -18.87 -17.97 20.06
N ARG A 564 -19.80 -18.87 20.37
CA ARG A 564 -20.34 -19.79 19.35
C ARG A 564 -21.75 -20.29 19.61
N ARG A 565 -22.39 -20.87 18.59
CA ARG A 565 -23.68 -21.58 18.72
C ARG A 565 -24.78 -20.73 19.36
N THR A 566 -25.00 -19.53 18.81
CA THR A 566 -26.08 -18.62 19.22
C THR A 566 -27.33 -18.82 18.35
N GLY A 567 -28.44 -18.19 18.72
CA GLY A 567 -29.71 -18.28 17.99
C GLY A 567 -30.39 -19.66 18.05
N LEU A 568 -30.12 -20.47 19.08
CA LEU A 568 -30.69 -21.83 19.24
C LEU A 568 -32.21 -21.87 19.21
N VAL A 569 -32.89 -20.78 19.56
CA VAL A 569 -34.36 -20.65 19.50
C VAL A 569 -34.81 -20.06 18.17
N ALA A 570 -34.16 -19.00 17.72
CA ALA A 570 -34.44 -18.38 16.44
C ALA A 570 -33.13 -17.83 15.88
N ALA A 571 -32.73 -18.34 14.71
CA ALA A 571 -31.44 -18.01 14.12
C ALA A 571 -31.26 -16.49 13.97
N LYS A 572 -32.26 -15.78 13.44
CA LYS A 572 -32.21 -14.32 13.19
C LYS A 572 -32.07 -13.40 14.42
N PHE A 573 -32.07 -13.94 15.63
CA PHE A 573 -31.78 -13.20 16.87
C PHE A 573 -30.53 -13.74 17.55
N GLY A 574 -29.70 -14.45 16.79
CA GLY A 574 -28.58 -15.22 17.27
C GLY A 574 -27.26 -14.52 17.05
N GLU A 575 -27.13 -13.24 17.37
CA GLU A 575 -25.90 -12.49 17.18
C GLU A 575 -24.83 -12.93 18.18
N GLY A 576 -23.57 -12.80 17.80
CA GLY A 576 -22.46 -13.02 18.74
C GLY A 576 -22.33 -11.84 19.71
N VAL A 577 -22.05 -10.66 19.15
CA VAL A 577 -22.02 -9.39 19.89
C VAL A 577 -22.98 -8.40 19.23
N TYR A 578 -23.96 -7.94 20.00
CA TYR A 578 -24.98 -6.99 19.57
C TYR A 578 -24.79 -5.65 20.31
N ILE A 579 -24.64 -4.57 19.56
CA ILE A 579 -24.41 -3.23 20.12
C ILE A 579 -25.53 -2.28 19.71
N GLY A 580 -26.14 -1.64 20.70
CA GLY A 580 -27.24 -0.69 20.55
C GLY A 580 -28.61 -1.37 20.58
N THR A 581 -29.59 -0.67 20.03
CA THR A 581 -30.99 -1.13 19.93
C THR A 581 -31.49 -0.76 18.55
N SER A 582 -32.22 -1.65 17.88
CA SER A 582 -32.82 -1.31 16.59
C SER A 582 -33.80 -0.14 16.72
N ASP A 583 -33.84 0.72 15.71
CA ASP A 583 -34.77 1.85 15.58
C ASP A 583 -36.24 1.47 15.83
N ARG A 584 -36.63 0.27 15.42
CA ARG A 584 -37.97 -0.30 15.65
C ARG A 584 -38.33 -0.43 17.13
N ASN A 585 -37.34 -0.50 18.01
CA ASN A 585 -37.51 -0.75 19.44
C ASN A 585 -37.10 0.44 20.32
N TRP A 586 -36.73 1.58 19.75
CA TRP A 586 -36.35 2.77 20.55
C TRP A 586 -37.50 3.28 21.42
N CYS A 587 -38.74 3.21 20.94
CA CYS A 587 -39.89 3.59 21.77
C CYS A 587 -40.10 2.65 22.96
N GLU A 588 -39.83 1.36 22.81
CA GLU A 588 -39.93 0.38 23.89
C GLU A 588 -38.83 0.57 24.92
N TYR A 589 -37.58 0.77 24.48
CA TYR A 589 -36.42 0.70 25.38
C TYR A 589 -35.85 2.06 25.79
N ASN A 590 -36.03 3.10 24.98
CA ASN A 590 -35.34 4.38 25.13
C ASN A 590 -36.30 5.59 25.07
N GLY A 591 -37.63 5.39 25.19
CA GLY A 591 -38.58 6.50 25.13
C GLY A 591 -38.64 7.19 23.76
N CYS A 592 -38.37 6.44 22.69
CA CYS A 592 -38.26 6.87 21.29
C CYS A 592 -36.97 7.62 20.94
N ASP A 593 -36.05 7.80 21.90
CA ASP A 593 -34.72 8.33 21.62
C ASP A 593 -33.80 7.25 21.02
N PRO A 594 -32.88 7.63 20.12
CA PRO A 594 -31.85 6.70 19.63
C PRO A 594 -30.99 6.12 20.76
N ASP A 595 -30.57 4.87 20.59
CA ASP A 595 -29.59 4.25 21.49
C ASP A 595 -28.18 4.79 21.20
N ARG A 596 -27.71 5.77 21.98
CA ARG A 596 -26.35 6.34 21.87
C ARG A 596 -25.32 5.52 22.64
N THR A 597 -25.47 4.19 22.62
CA THR A 597 -24.41 3.28 23.05
C THR A 597 -23.16 3.57 22.22
N ALA A 598 -22.03 3.85 22.88
CA ALA A 598 -20.88 4.46 22.21
C ALA A 598 -19.54 4.00 22.76
N ARG A 599 -18.49 4.04 21.93
CA ARG A 599 -17.11 3.66 22.32
C ARG A 599 -17.06 2.25 22.89
N ILE A 600 -17.73 1.33 22.20
CA ILE A 600 -17.67 -0.10 22.46
C ILE A 600 -16.56 -0.69 21.59
N ALA A 601 -15.66 -1.43 22.22
CA ALA A 601 -14.57 -2.12 21.55
C ALA A 601 -14.83 -3.64 21.55
N VAL A 602 -14.85 -4.24 20.36
CA VAL A 602 -14.96 -5.67 20.12
C VAL A 602 -13.65 -6.10 19.48
N VAL A 603 -12.74 -6.66 20.29
CA VAL A 603 -11.34 -6.83 19.88
C VAL A 603 -10.90 -8.28 19.98
N ASP A 604 -10.30 -8.80 18.93
CA ASP A 604 -9.58 -10.07 18.97
C ASP A 604 -10.42 -11.28 19.45
N ASN A 605 -11.71 -11.29 19.15
CA ASN A 605 -12.61 -12.38 19.52
C ASN A 605 -12.67 -13.46 18.43
N SER A 606 -12.92 -14.70 18.85
CA SER A 606 -13.26 -15.81 17.95
C SER A 606 -14.76 -16.08 18.01
N ILE A 607 -15.47 -15.79 16.91
CA ILE A 607 -16.94 -15.89 16.85
C ILE A 607 -17.33 -16.85 15.73
N SER A 608 -18.15 -17.86 16.02
CA SER A 608 -18.51 -18.86 15.00
C SER A 608 -19.90 -19.48 15.19
N ASP A 609 -20.48 -20.01 14.10
CA ASP A 609 -21.75 -20.73 14.14
C ASP A 609 -22.88 -19.94 14.83
N THR A 610 -22.95 -18.64 14.52
CA THR A 610 -24.02 -17.76 14.96
C THR A 610 -25.27 -17.93 14.10
N GLY A 611 -26.43 -17.63 14.66
CA GLY A 611 -27.69 -17.65 13.91
C GLY A 611 -27.91 -16.39 13.08
N ALA A 612 -27.47 -15.25 13.61
CA ALA A 612 -27.52 -13.93 12.99
C ALA A 612 -26.08 -13.43 12.74
N GLU A 613 -25.89 -12.13 12.47
CA GLU A 613 -24.59 -11.50 12.34
C GLU A 613 -23.68 -11.82 13.55
N PRO A 614 -22.48 -12.38 13.34
CA PRO A 614 -21.48 -12.53 14.39
C PRO A 614 -21.24 -11.27 15.22
N ILE A 615 -21.17 -10.11 14.57
CA ILE A 615 -21.04 -8.80 15.21
C ILE A 615 -21.97 -7.81 14.51
N GLU A 616 -22.81 -7.13 15.29
CA GLU A 616 -23.68 -6.09 14.77
C GLU A 616 -23.67 -4.83 15.64
N ALA A 617 -23.33 -3.70 15.02
CA ALA A 617 -23.49 -2.36 15.58
C ALA A 617 -24.73 -1.70 14.99
N LYS A 618 -25.80 -1.56 15.77
CA LYS A 618 -27.07 -0.98 15.32
C LYS A 618 -26.99 0.53 15.14
N GLU A 619 -27.95 1.04 14.38
CA GLU A 619 -28.25 2.45 14.26
C GLU A 619 -28.38 3.16 15.61
N GLY A 620 -28.02 4.44 15.63
CA GLY A 620 -27.93 5.25 16.84
C GLY A 620 -26.58 5.20 17.55
N THR A 621 -25.83 4.08 17.42
CA THR A 621 -24.55 3.85 18.11
C THR A 621 -23.39 4.64 17.52
N LEU A 622 -22.37 4.93 18.33
CA LEU A 622 -21.30 5.88 17.98
C LEU A 622 -19.89 5.39 18.33
N ASP A 623 -18.91 5.74 17.49
CA ASP A 623 -17.47 5.77 17.81
C ASP A 623 -16.89 4.44 18.35
N GLY A 624 -17.39 3.30 17.86
CA GLY A 624 -16.96 1.98 18.29
C GLY A 624 -15.82 1.39 17.45
N ASN A 625 -15.19 0.34 17.97
CA ASN A 625 -14.08 -0.36 17.33
C ASN A 625 -14.39 -1.86 17.20
N ILE A 626 -14.27 -2.42 16.00
CA ILE A 626 -14.36 -3.85 15.71
C ILE A 626 -13.01 -4.23 15.10
N VAL A 627 -12.11 -4.78 15.92
CA VAL A 627 -10.70 -4.93 15.54
C VAL A 627 -10.20 -6.36 15.71
N GLY A 628 -9.56 -6.93 14.70
CA GLY A 628 -8.84 -8.19 14.84
C GLY A 628 -9.70 -9.44 15.09
N ASN A 629 -11.03 -9.35 14.96
CA ASN A 629 -11.91 -10.48 15.25
C ASN A 629 -11.84 -11.51 14.12
N THR A 630 -11.90 -12.78 14.49
CA THR A 630 -12.08 -13.90 13.55
C THR A 630 -13.53 -14.38 13.62
N VAL A 631 -14.27 -14.21 12.53
CA VAL A 631 -15.68 -14.59 12.42
C VAL A 631 -15.87 -15.67 11.35
N LEU A 632 -16.52 -16.78 11.74
CA LEU A 632 -16.76 -17.92 10.86
C LEU A 632 -18.25 -18.27 10.82
N GLY A 633 -18.87 -18.03 9.66
CA GLY A 633 -20.22 -18.49 9.36
C GLY A 633 -20.32 -20.01 9.48
N GLY A 634 -21.42 -20.47 10.07
CA GLY A 634 -21.70 -21.89 10.28
C GLY A 634 -23.06 -22.28 9.72
N SER A 635 -23.42 -23.56 9.89
CA SER A 635 -24.69 -24.12 9.41
C SER A 635 -25.94 -23.47 9.99
N ARG A 636 -25.78 -22.72 11.09
CA ARG A 636 -26.87 -22.04 11.81
C ARG A 636 -27.22 -20.67 11.24
N LEU A 637 -26.35 -20.10 10.42
CA LEU A 637 -26.52 -18.75 9.90
C LEU A 637 -27.82 -18.68 9.09
N SER A 638 -28.72 -17.78 9.48
CA SER A 638 -29.99 -17.58 8.79
C SER A 638 -29.75 -17.10 7.35
N PRO A 639 -30.53 -17.59 6.36
CA PRO A 639 -30.40 -17.15 4.97
C PRO A 639 -30.78 -15.68 4.75
N GLU A 640 -31.44 -15.04 5.72
CA GLU A 640 -31.76 -13.60 5.69
C GLU A 640 -30.54 -12.72 5.99
N ILE A 641 -29.51 -13.28 6.64
CA ILE A 641 -28.27 -12.57 6.96
C ILE A 641 -27.42 -12.54 5.71
N VAL A 642 -26.92 -11.36 5.35
CA VAL A 642 -26.14 -11.15 4.12
C VAL A 642 -24.67 -10.78 4.40
N SER A 643 -24.30 -10.47 5.64
CA SER A 643 -22.94 -10.10 6.04
C SER A 643 -22.53 -10.72 7.38
N MET A 644 -21.23 -10.79 7.68
CA MET A 644 -20.76 -11.32 8.97
C MET A 644 -20.59 -10.22 10.02
N ILE A 645 -20.24 -9.02 9.57
CA ILE A 645 -20.08 -7.84 10.41
C ILE A 645 -20.92 -6.74 9.80
N LEU A 646 -21.91 -6.27 10.56
CA LEU A 646 -22.84 -5.24 10.14
C LEU A 646 -22.68 -3.99 11.01
N VAL A 647 -22.47 -2.84 10.36
CA VAL A 647 -22.36 -1.53 10.97
C VAL A 647 -23.47 -0.62 10.44
N SER A 648 -24.44 -0.33 11.28
CA SER A 648 -25.48 0.69 11.04
C SER A 648 -25.27 1.93 11.90
N GLY A 649 -24.25 1.99 12.77
CA GLY A 649 -23.90 3.16 13.59
C GLY A 649 -23.00 4.18 12.87
N ASN A 650 -22.55 5.21 13.60
CA ASN A 650 -21.65 6.25 13.07
C ASN A 650 -20.25 6.21 13.69
N GLY A 651 -19.25 6.62 12.92
CA GLY A 651 -17.88 6.79 13.43
C GLY A 651 -17.18 5.47 13.80
N TRP A 652 -17.66 4.33 13.31
CA TRP A 652 -17.09 3.04 13.66
C TRP A 652 -15.84 2.73 12.84
N LEU A 653 -14.84 2.15 13.50
CA LEU A 653 -13.69 1.51 12.86
C LEU A 653 -13.91 0.00 12.82
N ALA A 654 -13.88 -0.60 11.62
CA ALA A 654 -13.71 -2.04 11.45
C ALA A 654 -12.37 -2.32 10.78
N ALA A 655 -11.40 -2.82 11.56
CA ALA A 655 -10.02 -2.99 11.08
C ALA A 655 -9.43 -4.36 11.38
N GLY A 656 -8.68 -4.92 10.42
CA GLY A 656 -7.88 -6.11 10.67
C GLY A 656 -8.68 -7.38 11.03
N ASN A 657 -9.98 -7.41 10.76
CA ASN A 657 -10.83 -8.57 11.03
C ASN A 657 -10.69 -9.61 9.91
N SER A 658 -11.03 -10.86 10.22
CA SER A 658 -11.14 -11.95 9.25
C SER A 658 -12.54 -12.55 9.31
N ALA A 659 -13.24 -12.56 8.18
CA ALA A 659 -14.56 -13.11 8.02
C ALA A 659 -14.58 -14.22 6.97
N SER A 660 -15.23 -15.35 7.26
CA SER A 660 -15.41 -16.42 6.27
C SER A 660 -16.74 -17.14 6.40
N GLY A 661 -17.17 -17.79 5.32
CA GLY A 661 -18.37 -18.63 5.32
C GLY A 661 -19.66 -17.82 5.23
N THR A 662 -19.62 -16.72 4.50
CA THR A 662 -20.72 -15.74 4.42
C THR A 662 -21.69 -16.06 3.29
N THR A 663 -22.87 -15.45 3.32
CA THR A 663 -23.94 -15.60 2.32
C THR A 663 -23.81 -14.61 1.16
N THR A 664 -23.40 -13.36 1.42
CA THR A 664 -23.23 -12.33 0.37
C THR A 664 -21.95 -11.50 0.51
N TYR A 665 -21.78 -10.82 1.64
CA TYR A 665 -20.71 -9.87 1.92
C TYR A 665 -19.89 -10.32 3.14
N GLY A 666 -18.64 -9.87 3.25
CA GLY A 666 -17.90 -9.98 4.51
C GLY A 666 -18.44 -8.98 5.53
N TYR A 667 -18.48 -7.73 5.10
CA TYR A 667 -18.81 -6.56 5.90
C TYR A 667 -19.92 -5.77 5.21
N GLN A 668 -20.82 -5.21 6.01
CA GLN A 668 -21.86 -4.32 5.49
C GLN A 668 -21.94 -3.07 6.34
N VAL A 669 -22.07 -1.93 5.67
CA VAL A 669 -22.46 -0.67 6.29
C VAL A 669 -23.85 -0.31 5.78
N ILE A 670 -24.77 0.05 6.66
CA ILE A 670 -26.14 0.45 6.26
C ILE A 670 -26.40 1.86 6.74
N THR A 671 -26.66 2.78 5.81
CA THR A 671 -27.16 4.11 6.16
C THR A 671 -28.63 4.07 6.52
N ARG A 672 -29.06 4.98 7.39
CA ARG A 672 -30.43 5.05 7.92
C ARG A 672 -31.00 6.47 7.84
N ALA A 673 -32.33 6.55 7.87
CA ALA A 673 -33.08 7.82 7.74
C ALA A 673 -32.75 8.84 8.84
N ASP A 674 -32.36 8.36 10.02
CA ASP A 674 -32.00 9.16 11.19
C ASP A 674 -30.58 9.76 11.11
N GLY A 675 -29.85 9.48 10.03
CA GLY A 675 -28.45 9.90 9.85
C GLY A 675 -27.42 8.89 10.38
N SER A 676 -27.85 7.69 10.80
CA SER A 676 -26.91 6.62 11.16
C SER A 676 -26.28 5.94 9.93
N GLY A 677 -25.17 5.22 10.11
CA GLY A 677 -24.40 4.54 9.07
C GLY A 677 -23.35 5.41 8.37
N ASN A 678 -22.92 6.51 8.98
CA ASN A 678 -22.01 7.51 8.41
C ASN A 678 -20.65 7.56 9.12
N ASP A 679 -19.65 8.13 8.44
CA ASP A 679 -18.31 8.37 8.99
C ASP A 679 -17.59 7.09 9.46
N ASN A 680 -17.96 5.92 8.92
CA ASN A 680 -17.35 4.64 9.28
C ASN A 680 -16.11 4.35 8.43
N THR A 681 -15.06 3.81 9.06
CA THR A 681 -13.83 3.39 8.39
C THR A 681 -13.71 1.87 8.38
N ILE A 682 -13.60 1.30 7.19
CA ILE A 682 -13.40 -0.14 6.99
C ILE A 682 -12.03 -0.35 6.35
N SER A 683 -11.05 -0.91 7.06
CA SER A 683 -9.67 -1.06 6.57
C SER A 683 -9.03 -2.40 6.91
N GLY A 684 -8.13 -2.88 6.06
CA GLY A 684 -7.29 -4.04 6.32
C GLY A 684 -8.03 -5.33 6.67
N ASN A 685 -9.31 -5.48 6.29
CA ASN A 685 -10.10 -6.66 6.62
C ASN A 685 -9.97 -7.75 5.55
N LEU A 686 -10.18 -9.01 5.95
CA LEU A 686 -10.19 -10.17 5.07
C LEU A 686 -11.60 -10.77 5.03
N ALA A 687 -12.17 -10.93 3.83
CA ALA A 687 -13.40 -11.68 3.64
C ALA A 687 -13.20 -12.83 2.64
N LEU A 688 -13.33 -14.07 3.12
CA LEU A 688 -13.19 -15.27 2.31
C LEU A 688 -14.54 -15.93 2.05
N LYS A 689 -14.70 -16.50 0.85
CA LYS A 689 -15.93 -17.20 0.42
C LYS A 689 -17.18 -16.30 0.38
N THR A 690 -17.01 -15.02 0.09
CA THR A 690 -18.14 -14.09 -0.17
C THR A 690 -18.69 -14.28 -1.58
N THR A 691 -20.01 -14.22 -1.75
CA THR A 691 -20.62 -14.44 -3.08
C THR A 691 -20.60 -13.18 -3.95
N ASP A 692 -20.60 -11.98 -3.36
CA ASP A 692 -20.63 -10.70 -4.09
C ASP A 692 -19.34 -9.87 -3.87
N ALA A 693 -19.23 -9.15 -2.75
CA ALA A 693 -18.10 -8.25 -2.46
C ALA A 693 -17.52 -8.47 -1.05
N VAL A 694 -16.32 -7.91 -0.79
CA VAL A 694 -15.74 -7.90 0.57
C VAL A 694 -16.57 -7.01 1.50
N VAL A 695 -16.83 -5.76 1.08
CA VAL A 695 -17.58 -4.75 1.81
C VAL A 695 -18.73 -4.21 0.96
N TYR A 696 -19.90 -4.03 1.56
CA TYR A 696 -21.03 -3.42 0.87
C TYR A 696 -21.60 -2.25 1.69
N LEU A 697 -21.59 -1.06 1.11
CA LEU A 697 -22.26 0.12 1.65
C LEU A 697 -23.67 0.19 1.08
N HIS A 698 -24.67 -0.23 1.87
CA HIS A 698 -26.06 -0.16 1.51
C HIS A 698 -26.61 1.25 1.74
N GLN A 699 -27.04 1.89 0.64
CA GLN A 699 -27.61 3.23 0.66
C GLN A 699 -29.02 3.22 0.04
N PRO A 700 -30.08 3.19 0.86
CA PRO A 700 -31.44 3.40 0.38
C PRO A 700 -31.59 4.81 -0.22
N SER A 701 -32.32 4.91 -1.35
CA SER A 701 -32.43 6.14 -2.14
C SER A 701 -33.22 7.23 -1.41
N ASN A 702 -32.52 8.21 -0.80
CA ASN A 702 -32.98 9.47 -0.17
C ASN A 702 -32.36 9.73 1.23
N TRP A 703 -31.53 8.84 1.77
CA TRP A 703 -30.90 9.01 3.08
C TRP A 703 -29.51 9.63 2.98
N PRO A 704 -29.12 10.49 3.96
CA PRO A 704 -27.81 11.13 3.96
C PRO A 704 -26.73 10.06 4.11
N THR A 705 -25.80 10.02 3.15
CA THR A 705 -24.59 9.21 3.24
C THR A 705 -23.36 10.09 3.09
N SER A 706 -22.48 10.08 4.08
CA SER A 706 -21.25 10.87 4.11
C SER A 706 -20.15 10.19 4.94
N GLY A 707 -18.90 10.52 4.61
CA GLY A 707 -17.71 10.22 5.42
C GLY A 707 -17.31 8.75 5.57
N ASN A 708 -18.12 7.80 5.07
CA ASN A 708 -17.70 6.40 5.05
C ASN A 708 -16.48 6.22 4.14
N SER A 709 -15.46 5.52 4.65
CA SER A 709 -14.22 5.21 3.92
C SER A 709 -14.00 3.71 3.84
N LEU A 710 -13.51 3.27 2.68
CA LEU A 710 -13.19 1.89 2.39
C LEU A 710 -11.75 1.84 1.90
N SER A 711 -10.82 1.32 2.70
CA SER A 711 -9.42 1.21 2.26
C SER A 711 -9.23 0.09 1.23
N CYS A 712 -8.26 0.24 0.31
CA CYS A 712 -7.88 -0.77 -0.66
C CYS A 712 -7.11 -1.95 -0.02
N SER A 713 -6.75 -1.83 1.24
CA SER A 713 -6.18 -2.90 2.06
C SER A 713 -7.18 -4.01 2.42
N ASN A 714 -8.49 -3.75 2.34
CA ASN A 714 -9.50 -4.81 2.46
C ASN A 714 -9.32 -5.84 1.33
N SER A 715 -9.53 -7.13 1.61
CA SER A 715 -9.03 -8.20 0.74
C SER A 715 -9.85 -9.50 0.81
N GLY A 716 -9.50 -10.47 -0.03
CA GLY A 716 -10.17 -11.79 -0.12
C GLY A 716 -11.01 -12.02 -1.38
N LYS A 717 -11.22 -10.98 -2.19
CA LYS A 717 -11.82 -11.03 -3.54
C LYS A 717 -11.33 -9.85 -4.37
N ASP A 718 -11.51 -9.91 -5.69
CA ASP A 718 -11.19 -8.80 -6.61
C ASP A 718 -12.10 -7.58 -6.37
N LEU A 719 -13.41 -7.81 -6.18
CA LEU A 719 -14.35 -6.74 -5.86
C LEU A 719 -14.34 -6.43 -4.37
N ILE A 720 -13.68 -5.33 -3.99
CA ILE A 720 -13.60 -4.89 -2.60
C ILE A 720 -14.92 -4.31 -2.10
N GLY A 721 -15.59 -3.49 -2.91
CA GLY A 721 -16.92 -3.01 -2.56
C GLY A 721 -17.63 -2.26 -3.67
N ASN A 722 -18.84 -1.80 -3.37
CA ASN A 722 -19.68 -1.04 -4.28
C ASN A 722 -19.34 0.47 -4.32
N MET A 723 -18.37 0.91 -3.51
CA MET A 723 -17.71 2.21 -3.64
C MET A 723 -16.25 2.00 -4.02
N ALA A 724 -15.63 2.99 -4.65
CA ALA A 724 -14.20 2.97 -4.91
C ALA A 724 -13.43 2.96 -3.58
N CYS A 725 -12.48 2.05 -3.44
CA CYS A 725 -11.60 2.08 -2.28
C CYS A 725 -10.59 3.23 -2.39
N THR A 726 -10.12 3.71 -1.25
CA THR A 726 -9.01 4.66 -1.15
C THR A 726 -7.75 3.91 -0.71
N PRO A 727 -6.54 4.26 -1.20
CA PRO A 727 -5.30 3.83 -0.56
C PRO A 727 -5.32 4.23 0.92
#